data_AF-A0A2C6KM99-F1
#
_entry.id   AF-A0A2C6KM99-F1
#
_cell.length_a   1.000
_cell.length_b   1.000
_cell.length_c   1.000
_cell.angle_alpha   90.00
_cell.angle_beta   90.00
_cell.angle_gamma   90.00
#
_symmetry.space_group_name_H-M   'P 1'
#
loop_
_entity.id
_entity.type
_entity.pdbx_description
1 polymer ?
#
loop_
_entity_poly.entity_id
_entity_poly.type
_entity_poly.pdbx_seq_one_letter_code
_entity_poly.pdbx_strand_id
1 'polypeptide(L)'
;MASFVAHSGRSCLLGWHARCTYTFRKHVLGSFSTSCPHMVRGNSCRLMTTRRLPPASRLLQVNLSSLDRSVPPEQTSSFSLFLREGLFFERRSVSSYGSPHFTALTTCRSSGRTEGGAVRGRGLASSPLLGVYVHLRHHSTVSGGNRATSSAAAKESSSTPPPYGGIPAKHINPEEVERLVSTRAAAERKSNRLLVLTVILLGVGVYTYYGIQDVSSSLYSLYEPCTSFLFSYFNSIALLNPETAHHYAIEMAKRGWVPADYDREEQAMNVEIGGLRFFNPIGLAAGFDKHAEAPAAFLKMGFGFVEVGSITPEPQPGNPSPRLFRLVEDRGIINRFGFNSKGADHAQKRLEEFAANRWKDPIVSNGVLGVNLGKNKTSEDAVGDAKVGVRKLARYADYLVINLSSPNTPGLRSLQQKSHLTAIIDGVHEELNELDKHAHRQGEERREGTSSSSSSNPSSLSIPPSSPFYLNQTGKRPLLFVKIAPDLSMEEKQSIAEVALEKKIGGLIVTNTTIQRPESLRSCHKTETGGLSGRPLRELSTACVADMYALTGGKVPIIASGGVESGADALAKIEAGASLVEIYTSMIYKGPQVVRNIKNELYSLLNSKGYPSVAAAVGQKHRGQDKKVKKVLPPRFD
;
A
#
# COMPACT_ATOMS: atom_id res chain seq x y z
N MET A 1 -6.14 7.57 53.35
CA MET A 1 -6.83 8.69 52.66
C MET A 1 -7.19 8.20 51.25
N ALA A 2 -8.29 7.46 51.13
CA ALA A 2 -9.59 7.90 50.58
C ALA A 2 -9.54 8.04 49.04
N SER A 3 -9.77 6.97 48.26
CA SER A 3 -11.08 6.53 47.71
C SER A 3 -11.99 7.68 47.26
N PHE A 4 -12.23 7.79 45.94
CA PHE A 4 -13.54 8.21 45.42
C PHE A 4 -13.83 7.55 44.06
N VAL A 5 -14.90 6.76 44.08
CA VAL A 5 -15.63 6.16 42.97
C VAL A 5 -16.58 7.23 42.39
N ALA A 6 -16.76 7.25 41.07
CA ALA A 6 -17.94 7.88 40.45
C ALA A 6 -18.41 7.05 39.24
N HIS A 7 -19.52 6.34 39.46
CA HIS A 7 -20.44 5.83 38.44
C HIS A 7 -21.42 6.93 38.01
N SER A 8 -22.17 6.66 36.93
CA SER A 8 -23.28 7.41 36.31
C SER A 8 -22.89 8.27 35.10
N GLY A 9 -23.62 8.27 33.97
CA GLY A 9 -24.88 7.62 33.66
C GLY A 9 -25.14 7.63 32.14
N ARG A 10 -25.87 6.61 31.69
CA ARG A 10 -26.46 6.53 30.35
C ARG A 10 -27.44 7.67 30.16
N SER A 11 -27.47 8.26 28.96
CA SER A 11 -28.62 9.02 28.49
C SER A 11 -28.93 8.57 27.06
N CYS A 12 -30.11 8.00 26.91
CA CYS A 12 -30.75 7.67 25.64
C CYS A 12 -31.05 8.94 24.85
N LEU A 13 -30.82 8.90 23.54
CA LEU A 13 -31.57 9.72 22.59
C LEU A 13 -32.16 8.78 21.51
N LEU A 14 -33.48 8.68 21.56
CA LEU A 14 -34.36 8.04 20.59
C LEU A 14 -34.49 8.90 19.33
N GLY A 15 -34.62 8.22 18.18
CA GLY A 15 -35.30 8.74 16.98
C GLY A 15 -34.38 9.09 15.81
N TRP A 16 -34.60 8.70 14.56
CA TRP A 16 -35.78 8.18 13.86
C TRP A 16 -35.34 7.24 12.72
N HIS A 17 -36.05 6.13 12.53
CA HIS A 17 -35.95 5.25 11.37
C HIS A 17 -36.94 5.73 10.30
N ALA A 18 -36.47 5.96 9.07
CA ALA A 18 -37.33 6.01 7.89
C ALA A 18 -37.07 4.75 7.04
N ARG A 19 -38.05 3.83 7.04
CA ARG A 19 -38.19 2.77 6.05
C ARG A 19 -38.95 3.34 4.86
N CYS A 20 -38.39 3.27 3.66
CA CYS A 20 -39.17 3.33 2.44
C CYS A 20 -39.21 1.92 1.84
N THR A 21 -40.40 1.32 1.92
CA THR A 21 -40.82 0.17 1.13
C THR A 21 -41.51 0.71 -0.12
N TYR A 22 -41.10 0.26 -1.30
CA TYR A 22 -41.93 0.38 -2.50
C TYR A 22 -41.93 -0.95 -3.24
N THR A 23 -43.02 -1.67 -3.04
CA THR A 23 -43.50 -2.74 -3.92
C THR A 23 -44.22 -2.12 -5.11
N PHE A 24 -43.84 -2.50 -6.33
CA PHE A 24 -44.74 -2.43 -7.48
C PHE A 24 -44.68 -3.73 -8.29
N ARG A 25 -45.77 -4.50 -8.20
CA ARG A 25 -46.17 -5.54 -9.16
C ARG A 25 -46.81 -4.84 -10.36
N LYS A 26 -46.46 -5.25 -11.58
CA LYS A 26 -47.42 -5.35 -12.69
C LYS A 26 -46.95 -6.40 -13.71
N HIS A 27 -47.79 -7.42 -13.87
CA HIS A 27 -47.87 -8.31 -15.04
C HIS A 27 -48.23 -7.51 -16.30
N VAL A 28 -47.92 -8.07 -17.48
CA VAL A 28 -48.87 -8.37 -18.60
C VAL A 28 -48.16 -8.35 -19.98
N LEU A 29 -48.33 -9.46 -20.75
CA LEU A 29 -48.20 -9.70 -22.21
C LEU A 29 -46.81 -9.60 -22.85
N GLY A 30 -46.38 -10.45 -23.80
CA GLY A 30 -47.07 -11.43 -24.63
C GLY A 30 -46.64 -11.31 -26.10
N SER A 31 -45.82 -12.26 -26.57
CA SER A 31 -45.80 -12.87 -27.93
C SER A 31 -45.21 -12.16 -29.19
N PHE A 32 -44.72 -13.04 -30.10
CA PHE A 32 -44.29 -12.94 -31.52
C PHE A 32 -42.88 -12.38 -31.83
N SER A 33 -41.89 -13.18 -32.27
CA SER A 33 -41.67 -13.97 -33.52
C SER A 33 -41.44 -13.14 -34.78
N THR A 34 -40.26 -13.31 -35.39
CA THR A 34 -39.93 -13.30 -36.84
C THR A 34 -38.39 -13.40 -36.95
N SER A 35 -37.82 -14.57 -37.22
CA SER A 35 -37.50 -15.13 -38.55
C SER A 35 -36.32 -14.45 -39.27
N CYS A 36 -35.31 -15.29 -39.59
CA CYS A 36 -34.14 -15.03 -40.43
C CYS A 36 -34.49 -14.51 -41.85
N PRO A 37 -33.48 -14.17 -42.67
CA PRO A 37 -32.93 -15.22 -43.53
C PRO A 37 -31.40 -15.25 -43.69
N HIS A 38 -30.97 -16.44 -44.11
CA HIS A 38 -29.67 -16.88 -44.57
C HIS A 38 -28.96 -15.98 -45.59
N MET A 39 -27.63 -16.04 -45.58
CA MET A 39 -26.85 -16.09 -46.82
C MET A 39 -25.74 -17.14 -46.71
N VAL A 40 -25.74 -18.06 -47.66
CA VAL A 40 -24.80 -19.17 -47.87
C VAL A 40 -23.93 -18.85 -49.08
N ARG A 41 -22.62 -19.12 -48.97
CA ARG A 41 -21.63 -19.54 -50.00
C ARG A 41 -20.23 -19.35 -49.36
N GLY A 42 -19.28 -20.28 -49.34
CA GLY A 42 -19.09 -21.53 -50.06
C GLY A 42 -17.69 -21.54 -50.69
N ASN A 43 -16.86 -22.51 -50.29
CA ASN A 43 -15.62 -23.04 -50.91
C ASN A 43 -14.32 -22.23 -50.72
N SER A 44 -13.28 -22.73 -50.03
CA SER A 44 -12.40 -23.90 -50.28
C SER A 44 -11.34 -23.65 -51.37
N CYS A 45 -10.05 -23.57 -51.00
CA CYS A 45 -9.01 -24.52 -51.44
C CYS A 45 -7.59 -24.20 -50.94
N ARG A 46 -6.86 -25.29 -50.66
CA ARG A 46 -5.43 -25.45 -50.33
C ARG A 46 -4.52 -25.27 -51.56
N LEU A 47 -3.23 -25.02 -51.33
CA LEU A 47 -2.03 -25.83 -51.69
C LEU A 47 -0.76 -24.94 -51.66
N MET A 48 0.21 -25.24 -50.77
CA MET A 48 1.51 -25.94 -51.02
C MET A 48 2.61 -25.06 -51.64
N THR A 49 3.64 -24.70 -50.84
CA THR A 49 5.02 -25.23 -50.80
C THR A 49 6.00 -24.63 -51.81
N THR A 50 7.14 -24.10 -51.32
CA THR A 50 8.49 -24.52 -51.73
C THR A 50 9.57 -24.01 -50.76
N ARG A 51 10.56 -24.88 -50.50
CA ARG A 51 11.81 -24.70 -49.74
C ARG A 51 12.90 -24.01 -50.59
N ARG A 52 13.86 -23.30 -49.97
CA ARG A 52 15.31 -23.68 -49.82
C ARG A 52 16.19 -22.48 -49.37
N LEU A 53 17.23 -22.85 -48.59
CA LEU A 53 18.31 -22.05 -47.94
C LEU A 53 19.52 -21.80 -48.91
N PRO A 54 20.74 -21.41 -48.44
CA PRO A 54 21.30 -20.06 -48.31
C PRO A 54 22.62 -19.89 -49.12
N PRO A 55 23.46 -18.87 -48.83
CA PRO A 55 24.87 -19.23 -48.61
C PRO A 55 25.57 -18.46 -47.46
N ALA A 56 26.70 -19.04 -47.05
CA ALA A 56 27.65 -18.57 -46.05
C ALA A 56 28.89 -17.91 -46.70
N SER A 57 29.62 -17.12 -45.92
CA SER A 57 31.05 -16.86 -46.14
C SER A 57 31.77 -16.60 -44.80
N ARG A 58 32.88 -17.33 -44.63
CA ARG A 58 33.85 -17.34 -43.52
C ARG A 58 34.99 -16.34 -43.76
N LEU A 59 35.66 -15.91 -42.67
CA LEU A 59 37.11 -15.62 -42.54
C LEU A 59 37.39 -15.54 -41.01
N LEU A 60 37.91 -16.56 -40.32
CA LEU A 60 39.31 -17.01 -40.09
C LEU A 60 40.19 -16.09 -39.19
N GLN A 61 40.43 -16.61 -37.97
CA GLN A 61 41.64 -16.63 -37.09
C GLN A 61 42.38 -15.32 -36.75
N VAL A 62 42.87 -15.10 -35.52
CA VAL A 62 43.99 -15.82 -34.88
C VAL A 62 43.88 -15.89 -33.34
N ASN A 63 44.41 -16.99 -32.83
CA ASN A 63 44.51 -17.48 -31.46
C ASN A 63 45.86 -17.05 -30.85
N LEU A 64 45.92 -16.71 -29.56
CA LEU A 64 47.17 -16.78 -28.78
C LEU A 64 46.87 -17.14 -27.33
N SER A 65 47.62 -18.14 -26.89
CA SER A 65 47.42 -19.01 -25.75
C SER A 65 48.17 -18.55 -24.50
N SER A 66 47.59 -18.88 -23.35
CA SER A 66 48.22 -19.40 -22.12
C SER A 66 49.51 -18.75 -21.58
N LEU A 67 49.47 -18.27 -20.34
CA LEU A 67 50.43 -18.69 -19.32
C LEU A 67 49.90 -18.45 -17.90
N ASP A 68 50.11 -19.51 -17.12
CA ASP A 68 49.79 -19.77 -15.72
C ASP A 68 50.83 -19.11 -14.78
N ARG A 69 50.42 -18.69 -13.56
CA ARG A 69 51.13 -18.90 -12.28
C ARG A 69 50.70 -17.95 -11.12
N SER A 70 50.19 -18.59 -10.07
CA SER A 70 50.52 -18.48 -8.63
C SER A 70 50.55 -17.14 -7.85
N VAL A 71 50.04 -17.26 -6.62
CA VAL A 71 49.77 -16.28 -5.53
C VAL A 71 51.03 -15.98 -4.64
N PRO A 72 50.97 -15.22 -3.51
CA PRO A 72 51.54 -13.88 -3.25
C PRO A 72 52.71 -13.90 -2.21
N PRO A 73 53.15 -12.80 -1.54
CA PRO A 73 52.45 -12.26 -0.35
C PRO A 73 52.69 -10.76 0.04
N GLU A 74 51.97 -10.36 1.11
CA GLU A 74 52.32 -9.37 2.17
C GLU A 74 52.34 -7.85 1.89
N GLN A 75 51.41 -7.11 2.52
CA GLN A 75 51.53 -6.39 3.81
C GLN A 75 52.49 -5.19 3.79
N THR A 76 51.94 -3.99 3.94
CA THR A 76 52.46 -2.98 4.89
C THR A 76 51.43 -1.87 5.15
N SER A 77 51.12 -1.74 6.43
CA SER A 77 50.62 -0.58 7.18
C SER A 77 51.08 0.79 6.65
N SER A 78 50.20 1.81 6.68
CA SER A 78 50.39 2.97 7.57
C SER A 78 49.20 3.94 7.62
N PHE A 79 49.04 4.46 8.84
CA PHE A 79 48.00 5.31 9.42
C PHE A 79 48.20 6.80 9.08
N SER A 80 47.08 7.52 8.89
CA SER A 80 46.82 8.95 9.24
C SER A 80 47.66 10.04 8.52
N LEU A 81 47.25 11.31 8.32
CA LEU A 81 46.50 12.23 9.17
C LEU A 81 46.20 13.54 8.34
N PHE A 82 45.02 14.14 8.56
CA PHE A 82 44.64 15.58 8.46
C PHE A 82 44.53 16.39 7.15
N LEU A 83 43.26 16.80 6.90
CA LEU A 83 42.71 18.12 6.54
C LEU A 83 43.66 19.25 6.07
N ARG A 84 43.37 19.80 4.88
CA ARG A 84 43.30 21.25 4.64
C ARG A 84 42.43 21.61 3.43
N GLU A 85 41.71 22.70 3.57
CA GLU A 85 40.79 23.31 2.61
C GLU A 85 41.46 23.72 1.28
N GLY A 86 40.63 23.84 0.24
CA GLY A 86 41.04 24.50 -1.00
C GLY A 86 40.00 24.41 -2.10
N LEU A 87 38.99 25.28 -2.05
CA LEU A 87 38.20 25.68 -3.22
C LEU A 87 39.14 26.08 -4.36
N PHE A 88 39.14 25.34 -5.46
CA PHE A 88 39.65 25.83 -6.73
C PHE A 88 38.62 25.58 -7.84
N PHE A 89 38.00 26.68 -8.23
CA PHE A 89 37.30 26.86 -9.50
C PHE A 89 38.32 26.68 -10.62
N GLU A 90 38.10 25.72 -11.52
CA GLU A 90 38.80 25.70 -12.80
C GLU A 90 37.79 25.82 -13.94
N ARG A 91 37.86 26.97 -14.61
CA ARG A 91 37.18 27.31 -15.85
C ARG A 91 37.61 26.35 -16.95
N ARG A 92 36.66 25.75 -17.67
CA ARG A 92 36.89 25.32 -19.06
C ARG A 92 35.80 25.85 -19.99
N SER A 93 36.25 26.80 -20.81
CA SER A 93 35.95 27.05 -22.22
C SER A 93 34.53 26.79 -22.72
N VAL A 94 33.85 27.90 -22.97
CA VAL A 94 32.70 28.05 -23.86
C VAL A 94 33.17 27.96 -25.32
N SER A 95 32.54 27.11 -26.12
CA SER A 95 32.44 27.30 -27.58
C SER A 95 31.00 27.07 -28.03
N SER A 96 30.68 27.72 -29.13
CA SER A 96 29.40 28.30 -29.57
C SER A 96 28.46 27.34 -30.31
N TYR A 97 27.31 27.91 -30.70
CA TYR A 97 26.20 27.41 -31.56
C TYR A 97 25.07 26.70 -30.80
N GLY A 98 23.80 27.11 -30.86
CA GLY A 98 23.13 28.19 -31.56
C GLY A 98 21.63 28.17 -31.18
N SER A 99 21.03 29.35 -31.03
CA SER A 99 19.58 29.53 -30.83
C SER A 99 18.79 29.11 -32.08
N PRO A 100 17.47 28.85 -31.95
CA PRO A 100 16.55 29.92 -32.31
C PRO A 100 15.28 30.05 -31.44
N HIS A 101 14.95 31.33 -31.22
CA HIS A 101 13.64 31.98 -31.26
C HIS A 101 12.44 31.52 -30.41
N PHE A 102 12.17 32.38 -29.43
CA PHE A 102 10.85 32.74 -28.90
C PHE A 102 9.86 33.18 -29.98
N THR A 103 8.58 32.84 -29.81
CA THR A 103 7.47 33.63 -30.35
C THR A 103 6.46 33.89 -29.22
N ALA A 104 6.43 35.14 -28.77
CA ALA A 104 5.38 35.68 -27.91
C ALA A 104 4.31 36.31 -28.81
N LEU A 105 3.04 36.02 -28.55
CA LEU A 105 1.90 36.68 -29.18
C LEU A 105 1.04 37.31 -28.07
N THR A 106 1.09 38.63 -28.02
CA THR A 106 0.22 39.48 -27.21
C THR A 106 -0.94 40.00 -28.04
N THR A 107 -2.14 39.89 -27.46
CA THR A 107 -3.33 40.76 -27.59
C THR A 107 -3.98 41.00 -28.95
N CYS A 108 -5.27 40.68 -29.02
CA CYS A 108 -6.24 41.53 -29.72
C CYS A 108 -7.54 41.65 -28.91
N ARG A 109 -7.86 42.88 -28.48
CA ARG A 109 -9.17 43.32 -27.98
C ARG A 109 -10.05 43.57 -29.19
N SER A 110 -11.27 43.04 -29.22
CA SER A 110 -12.36 43.64 -29.99
C SER A 110 -13.61 43.74 -29.14
N SER A 111 -14.09 44.97 -29.08
CA SER A 111 -15.32 45.42 -28.44
C SER A 111 -16.50 45.22 -29.39
N GLY A 112 -17.56 44.55 -28.91
CA GLY A 112 -18.88 44.55 -29.53
C GLY A 112 -19.93 44.55 -28.41
N ARG A 113 -20.64 45.67 -28.27
CA ARG A 113 -21.76 45.88 -27.34
C ARG A 113 -23.10 45.68 -28.06
N THR A 114 -24.14 45.60 -27.24
CA THR A 114 -25.61 45.59 -27.47
C THR A 114 -26.22 44.21 -27.76
N GLU A 115 -27.32 43.78 -27.14
CA GLU A 115 -28.15 44.24 -26.01
C GLU A 115 -29.10 43.07 -25.65
N GLY A 116 -29.60 43.01 -24.41
CA GLY A 116 -30.89 42.35 -24.11
C GLY A 116 -30.92 41.27 -23.02
N GLY A 117 -31.51 41.61 -21.87
CA GLY A 117 -32.46 40.71 -21.18
C GLY A 117 -31.94 39.87 -20.02
N ALA A 118 -32.10 40.39 -18.81
CA ALA A 118 -31.74 39.77 -17.53
C ALA A 118 -32.61 38.55 -17.14
N VAL A 119 -32.00 37.52 -16.54
CA VAL A 119 -32.59 36.76 -15.40
C VAL A 119 -31.47 36.34 -14.44
N ARG A 120 -31.78 36.52 -13.15
CA ARG A 120 -30.95 36.44 -11.94
C ARG A 120 -30.10 35.17 -11.79
N GLY A 121 -28.83 35.36 -11.47
CA GLY A 121 -27.99 34.35 -10.82
C GLY A 121 -28.24 34.28 -9.30
N ARG A 122 -28.18 33.07 -8.75
CA ARG A 122 -27.74 32.81 -7.37
C ARG A 122 -26.69 31.72 -7.42
N GLY A 123 -25.48 32.07 -7.00
CA GLY A 123 -24.38 31.14 -6.79
C GLY A 123 -24.56 30.36 -5.48
N LEU A 124 -24.10 29.12 -5.56
CA LEU A 124 -23.13 28.45 -4.69
C LEU A 124 -23.33 28.41 -3.16
N ALA A 125 -23.24 27.16 -2.69
CA ALA A 125 -22.62 26.66 -1.46
C ALA A 125 -23.45 26.70 -0.16
N SER A 126 -23.77 25.50 0.32
CA SER A 126 -24.01 25.24 1.75
C SER A 126 -23.59 23.82 2.11
N SER A 127 -22.39 23.69 2.68
CA SER A 127 -22.01 22.57 3.56
C SER A 127 -21.92 23.10 5.00
N PRO A 128 -22.28 22.31 6.02
CA PRO A 128 -22.54 22.84 7.36
C PRO A 128 -21.24 23.02 8.15
N LEU A 129 -20.98 24.25 8.60
CA LEU A 129 -19.96 24.52 9.60
C LEU A 129 -20.49 24.19 10.99
N LEU A 130 -19.78 23.31 11.68
CA LEU A 130 -19.94 23.00 13.10
C LEU A 130 -19.61 24.27 13.91
N GLY A 131 -20.63 24.99 14.35
CA GLY A 131 -20.48 26.21 15.15
C GLY A 131 -20.10 25.90 16.59
N VAL A 132 -18.90 26.32 17.01
CA VAL A 132 -18.52 26.39 18.43
C VAL A 132 -19.15 27.64 19.03
N TYR A 133 -20.19 27.46 19.86
CA TYR A 133 -20.82 28.55 20.61
C TYR A 133 -19.97 28.92 21.83
N VAL A 134 -19.41 30.13 21.84
CA VAL A 134 -18.83 30.76 23.04
C VAL A 134 -19.93 31.59 23.70
N HIS A 135 -20.34 31.20 24.90
CA HIS A 135 -21.40 31.87 25.65
C HIS A 135 -20.84 33.11 26.34
N LEU A 136 -21.00 34.30 25.74
CA LEU A 136 -20.77 35.58 26.41
C LEU A 136 -22.09 36.04 27.05
N ARG A 137 -22.16 36.06 28.39
CA ARG A 137 -23.28 36.64 29.13
C ARG A 137 -23.28 38.16 28.95
N HIS A 138 -24.27 38.67 28.23
CA HIS A 138 -24.67 40.08 28.31
C HIS A 138 -25.51 40.30 29.57
N HIS A 139 -25.09 41.19 30.46
CA HIS A 139 -25.97 41.75 31.48
C HIS A 139 -26.79 42.89 30.86
N SER A 140 -28.10 42.67 30.79
CA SER A 140 -29.11 43.63 30.35
C SER A 140 -29.38 44.65 31.45
N THR A 141 -29.35 45.93 31.11
CA THR A 141 -29.90 47.03 31.90
C THR A 141 -31.43 46.98 31.81
N VAL A 142 -32.10 46.78 32.96
CA VAL A 142 -33.55 46.90 33.08
C VAL A 142 -33.88 48.21 33.78
N SER A 143 -34.56 49.08 33.05
CA SER A 143 -35.31 50.22 33.57
C SER A 143 -36.63 49.76 34.17
N GLY A 144 -36.95 50.22 35.38
CA GLY A 144 -38.30 50.21 35.97
C GLY A 144 -38.30 51.29 37.06
N GLY A 145 -39.25 52.21 37.17
CA GLY A 145 -40.68 52.09 36.92
C GLY A 145 -41.39 52.33 38.26
N ASN A 146 -41.93 53.53 38.45
CA ASN A 146 -42.65 54.00 39.64
C ASN A 146 -43.78 53.04 40.10
N ARG A 147 -43.88 52.79 41.42
CA ARG A 147 -45.17 52.79 42.14
C ARG A 147 -44.98 52.81 43.66
N ALA A 148 -45.83 53.60 44.31
CA ALA A 148 -45.94 53.86 45.74
C ALA A 148 -46.84 52.83 46.47
N THR A 149 -47.06 53.10 47.78
CA THR A 149 -47.85 52.40 48.82
C THR A 149 -47.04 51.35 49.61
N SER A 150 -47.06 51.25 50.95
CA SER A 150 -47.83 51.87 52.04
C SER A 150 -47.11 51.66 53.38
N SER A 151 -47.49 52.46 54.39
CA SER A 151 -46.98 52.51 55.77
C SER A 151 -47.12 51.24 56.60
N ALA A 152 -46.18 51.00 57.52
CA ALA A 152 -46.46 50.54 58.88
C ALA A 152 -45.26 50.86 59.80
N ALA A 153 -45.53 51.56 60.90
CA ALA A 153 -44.58 51.88 61.95
C ALA A 153 -44.49 50.73 62.97
N ALA A 154 -43.27 50.39 63.41
CA ALA A 154 -43.04 49.66 64.65
C ALA A 154 -41.71 50.09 65.28
N LYS A 155 -41.75 50.22 66.60
CA LYS A 155 -40.82 50.90 67.51
C LYS A 155 -39.46 50.21 67.69
N GLU A 156 -38.47 51.07 67.91
CA GLU A 156 -37.24 50.97 68.71
C GLU A 156 -36.82 49.59 69.28
N SER A 157 -35.58 49.18 68.95
CA SER A 157 -34.63 48.75 69.97
C SER A 157 -33.19 49.01 69.50
N SER A 158 -32.47 49.72 70.35
CA SER A 158 -31.06 50.09 70.27
C SER A 158 -30.10 48.95 69.93
N SER A 159 -29.33 49.12 68.86
CA SER A 159 -27.90 48.78 68.84
C SER A 159 -27.25 49.51 67.66
N THR A 160 -26.51 50.56 67.97
CA THR A 160 -25.59 51.22 67.04
C THR A 160 -24.53 50.22 66.58
N PRO A 161 -24.41 49.90 65.28
CA PRO A 161 -23.17 49.36 64.75
C PRO A 161 -22.12 50.50 64.76
N PRO A 162 -20.82 50.20 64.88
CA PRO A 162 -19.78 51.21 64.80
C PRO A 162 -19.89 51.93 63.44
N PRO A 163 -19.44 53.19 63.32
CA PRO A 163 -19.44 53.86 62.04
C PRO A 163 -18.58 53.00 61.12
N TYR A 164 -19.20 52.36 60.11
CA TYR A 164 -18.45 51.93 58.95
C TYR A 164 -17.82 53.20 58.43
N GLY A 165 -16.52 53.35 58.67
CA GLY A 165 -15.71 54.39 58.07
C GLY A 165 -15.96 54.31 56.59
N GLY A 166 -16.78 55.25 56.10
CA GLY A 166 -17.04 55.40 54.69
C GLY A 166 -15.66 55.56 54.06
N ILE A 167 -15.29 54.62 53.19
CA ILE A 167 -14.17 54.82 52.29
C ILE A 167 -14.47 56.17 51.63
N PRO A 168 -13.63 57.20 51.80
CA PRO A 168 -13.91 58.49 51.19
C PRO A 168 -14.13 58.25 49.70
N ALA A 169 -15.17 58.84 49.13
CA ALA A 169 -15.37 58.83 47.70
C ALA A 169 -14.09 59.39 47.08
N LYS A 170 -13.20 58.50 46.62
CA LYS A 170 -12.05 58.91 45.82
C LYS A 170 -12.67 59.73 44.70
N HIS A 171 -12.15 60.94 44.47
CA HIS A 171 -12.38 61.66 43.24
C HIS A 171 -11.88 60.74 42.11
N ILE A 172 -12.78 59.88 41.62
CA ILE A 172 -12.52 59.03 40.48
C ILE A 172 -12.64 59.96 39.30
N ASN A 173 -11.50 60.35 38.73
CA ASN A 173 -11.49 61.12 37.49
C ASN A 173 -12.15 60.26 36.40
N PRO A 174 -13.31 60.68 35.83
CA PRO A 174 -14.00 59.91 34.81
C PRO A 174 -13.12 59.58 33.61
N GLU A 175 -12.21 60.51 33.25
CA GLU A 175 -11.27 60.34 32.14
C GLU A 175 -10.24 59.23 32.42
N GLU A 176 -9.84 59.05 33.68
CA GLU A 176 -8.88 58.01 34.07
C GLU A 176 -9.52 56.62 34.03
N VAL A 177 -10.78 56.50 34.44
CA VAL A 177 -11.56 55.25 34.31
C VAL A 177 -11.76 54.90 32.85
N GLU A 178 -12.13 55.86 32.01
CA GLU A 178 -12.32 55.63 30.58
C GLU A 178 -10.99 55.20 29.91
N ARG A 179 -9.86 55.79 30.31
CA ARG A 179 -8.53 55.39 29.86
C ARG A 179 -8.16 53.97 30.31
N LEU A 180 -8.46 53.59 31.55
CA LEU A 180 -8.20 52.23 32.05
C LEU A 180 -9.09 51.18 31.40
N VAL A 181 -10.38 51.49 31.19
CA VAL A 181 -11.32 50.60 30.50
C VAL A 181 -10.93 50.44 29.03
N SER A 182 -10.56 51.52 28.34
CA SER A 182 -10.15 51.47 26.94
C SER A 182 -8.82 50.72 26.73
N THR A 183 -7.83 50.92 27.60
CA THR A 183 -6.56 50.18 27.58
C THR A 183 -6.75 48.70 27.87
N ARG A 184 -7.58 48.35 28.88
CA ARG A 184 -7.94 46.96 29.18
C ARG A 184 -8.72 46.31 28.04
N ALA A 185 -9.72 47.00 27.48
CA ALA A 185 -10.48 46.51 26.33
C ALA A 185 -9.59 46.33 25.09
N ALA A 186 -8.62 47.21 24.86
CA ALA A 186 -7.64 47.04 23.78
C ALA A 186 -6.71 45.85 24.01
N ALA A 187 -6.25 45.63 25.25
CA ALA A 187 -5.44 44.46 25.63
C ALA A 187 -6.25 43.16 25.50
N GLU A 188 -7.51 43.14 25.94
CA GLU A 188 -8.43 42.02 25.78
C GLU A 188 -8.72 41.74 24.30
N ARG A 189 -8.95 42.77 23.47
CA ARG A 189 -9.09 42.61 22.01
C ARG A 189 -7.83 42.03 21.37
N LYS A 190 -6.64 42.45 21.79
CA LYS A 190 -5.36 41.91 21.30
C LYS A 190 -5.20 40.44 21.71
N SER A 191 -5.51 40.12 22.96
CA SER A 191 -5.46 38.74 23.48
C SER A 191 -6.47 37.83 22.79
N ASN A 192 -7.71 38.29 22.61
CA ASN A 192 -8.76 37.56 21.88
C ASN A 192 -8.39 37.37 20.41
N ARG A 193 -7.80 38.37 19.75
CA ARG A 193 -7.28 38.22 18.37
C ARG A 193 -6.17 37.19 18.29
N LEU A 194 -5.24 37.19 19.25
CA LEU A 194 -4.17 36.21 19.31
C LEU A 194 -4.73 34.79 19.55
N LEU A 195 -5.70 34.64 20.45
CA LEU A 195 -6.37 33.39 20.72
C LEU A 195 -7.09 32.86 19.48
N VAL A 196 -7.90 33.70 18.83
CA VAL A 196 -8.61 33.35 17.59
C VAL A 196 -7.63 32.95 16.49
N LEU A 197 -6.55 33.72 16.29
CA LEU A 197 -5.52 33.38 15.31
C LEU A 197 -4.83 32.05 15.62
N THR A 198 -4.52 31.79 16.90
CA THR A 198 -3.95 30.51 17.35
C THR A 198 -4.88 29.35 17.06
N VAL A 199 -6.17 29.48 17.39
CA VAL A 199 -7.17 28.44 17.11
C VAL A 199 -7.31 28.18 15.62
N ILE A 200 -7.33 29.23 14.80
CA ILE A 200 -7.39 29.09 13.33
C ILE A 200 -6.14 28.38 12.82
N LEU A 201 -4.93 28.79 13.25
CA LEU A 201 -3.69 28.16 12.81
C LEU A 201 -3.60 26.69 13.21
N LEU A 202 -4.01 26.35 14.44
CA LEU A 202 -4.08 24.96 14.88
C LEU A 202 -5.09 24.15 14.08
N GLY A 203 -6.29 24.71 13.84
CA GLY A 203 -7.33 24.07 13.03
C GLY A 203 -6.88 23.82 11.59
N VAL A 204 -6.25 24.82 10.96
CA VAL A 204 -5.68 24.70 9.61
C VAL A 204 -4.53 23.69 9.59
N GLY A 205 -3.66 23.70 10.60
CA GLY A 205 -2.56 22.74 10.73
C GLY A 205 -3.05 21.29 10.82
N VAL A 206 -4.05 21.03 11.67
CA VAL A 206 -4.67 19.71 11.80
C VAL A 206 -5.36 19.29 10.50
N TYR A 207 -6.15 20.17 9.89
CA TYR A 207 -6.82 19.88 8.62
C TYR A 207 -5.82 19.59 7.49
N THR A 208 -4.74 20.36 7.41
CA THR A 208 -3.68 20.18 6.41
C THR A 208 -2.95 18.85 6.63
N TYR A 209 -2.64 18.50 7.88
CA TYR A 209 -2.03 17.21 8.22
C TYR A 209 -2.89 16.03 7.76
N TYR A 210 -4.18 16.02 8.12
CA TYR A 210 -5.09 14.94 7.69
C TYR A 210 -5.31 14.95 6.17
N GLY A 211 -5.42 16.12 5.55
CA GLY A 211 -5.53 16.24 4.10
C GLY A 211 -4.32 15.65 3.37
N ILE A 212 -3.10 15.89 3.83
CA ILE A 212 -1.88 15.34 3.21
C ILE A 212 -1.70 13.84 3.52
N GLN A 213 -2.28 13.33 4.59
CA GLN A 213 -2.25 11.89 4.89
C GLN A 213 -3.24 11.08 4.05
N ASP A 214 -4.30 11.69 3.54
CA ASP A 214 -5.32 11.02 2.73
C ASP A 214 -5.05 11.20 1.23
N VAL A 215 -4.66 10.12 0.54
CA VAL A 215 -4.36 10.18 -0.91
C VAL A 215 -5.59 10.50 -1.77
N SER A 216 -6.80 10.37 -1.21
CA SER A 216 -8.05 10.74 -1.89
C SER A 216 -8.36 12.24 -1.81
N SER A 217 -7.67 12.97 -0.95
CA SER A 217 -8.00 14.37 -0.69
C SER A 217 -7.55 15.30 -1.83
N SER A 218 -8.29 16.39 -2.02
CA SER A 218 -7.88 17.44 -2.97
C SER A 218 -6.58 18.12 -2.55
N LEU A 219 -6.29 18.21 -1.25
CA LEU A 219 -5.03 18.75 -0.75
C LEU A 219 -3.85 17.87 -1.13
N TYR A 220 -4.00 16.55 -1.03
CA TYR A 220 -2.99 15.60 -1.49
C TYR A 220 -2.78 15.76 -3.00
N SER A 221 -3.86 15.85 -3.78
CA SER A 221 -3.77 16.05 -5.24
C SER A 221 -3.07 17.34 -5.66
N LEU A 222 -3.15 18.41 -4.85
CA LEU A 222 -2.43 19.66 -5.08
C LEU A 222 -0.94 19.56 -4.71
N TYR A 223 -0.61 18.79 -3.68
CA TYR A 223 0.73 18.63 -3.12
C TYR A 223 1.56 17.52 -3.79
N GLU A 224 0.89 16.48 -4.29
CA GLU A 224 1.50 15.30 -4.90
C GLU A 224 2.41 15.66 -6.08
N PRO A 225 2.03 16.53 -7.04
CA PRO A 225 2.92 16.84 -8.16
C PRO A 225 4.23 17.48 -7.71
N CYS A 226 4.17 18.34 -6.70
CA CYS A 226 5.36 18.97 -6.12
C CYS A 226 6.25 17.94 -5.43
N THR A 227 5.68 17.03 -4.63
CA THR A 227 6.48 15.98 -3.97
C THR A 227 7.01 14.95 -4.94
N SER A 228 6.24 14.55 -5.94
CA SER A 228 6.67 13.65 -7.01
C SER A 228 7.79 14.25 -7.82
N PHE A 229 7.72 15.56 -8.14
CA PHE A 229 8.82 16.26 -8.79
C PHE A 229 10.06 16.29 -7.91
N LEU A 230 9.94 16.68 -6.63
CA LEU A 230 11.07 16.70 -5.70
C LEU A 230 11.66 15.30 -5.52
N PHE A 231 10.83 14.28 -5.34
CA PHE A 231 11.25 12.89 -5.20
C PHE A 231 11.96 12.39 -6.46
N SER A 232 11.41 12.66 -7.65
CA SER A 232 12.06 12.32 -8.92
C SER A 232 13.39 13.06 -9.09
N TYR A 233 13.44 14.34 -8.73
CA TYR A 233 14.64 15.15 -8.79
C TYR A 233 15.71 14.61 -7.83
N PHE A 234 15.40 14.42 -6.55
CA PHE A 234 16.32 13.87 -5.55
C PHE A 234 16.79 12.44 -5.90
N ASN A 235 15.91 11.64 -6.50
CA ASN A 235 16.27 10.32 -7.01
C ASN A 235 17.21 10.41 -8.22
N SER A 236 17.01 11.37 -9.13
CA SER A 236 17.82 11.54 -10.34
C SER A 236 19.23 12.02 -10.04
N ILE A 237 19.41 12.86 -9.03
CA ILE A 237 20.74 13.36 -8.61
C ILE A 237 21.46 12.42 -7.63
N ALA A 238 20.88 11.23 -7.37
CA ALA A 238 21.41 10.22 -6.46
C ALA A 238 21.83 10.76 -5.07
N LEU A 239 21.13 11.79 -4.57
CA LEU A 239 21.54 12.52 -3.35
C LEU A 239 21.64 11.60 -2.12
N LEU A 240 20.84 10.53 -2.12
CA LEU A 240 20.76 9.55 -1.04
C LEU A 240 21.13 8.17 -1.57
N ASN A 241 21.94 7.45 -0.79
CA ASN A 241 22.15 6.02 -1.00
C ASN A 241 20.78 5.30 -0.97
N PRO A 242 20.47 4.41 -1.93
CA PRO A 242 19.16 3.78 -2.03
C PRO A 242 18.82 2.89 -0.81
N GLU A 243 19.81 2.27 -0.17
CA GLU A 243 19.59 1.47 1.04
C GLU A 243 19.23 2.37 2.23
N THR A 244 19.90 3.52 2.37
CA THR A 244 19.55 4.54 3.37
C THR A 244 18.16 5.13 3.13
N ALA A 245 17.82 5.45 1.88
CA ALA A 245 16.48 5.94 1.52
C ALA A 245 15.39 4.91 1.86
N HIS A 246 15.66 3.63 1.60
CA HIS A 246 14.76 2.53 1.98
C HIS A 246 14.57 2.44 3.50
N HIS A 247 15.65 2.56 4.27
CA HIS A 247 15.56 2.57 5.74
C HIS A 247 14.69 3.73 6.25
N TYR A 248 14.83 4.93 5.69
CA TYR A 248 13.95 6.05 6.04
C TYR A 248 12.49 5.78 5.68
N ALA A 249 12.21 5.18 4.53
CA ALA A 249 10.85 4.82 4.13
C ALA A 249 10.20 3.84 5.12
N ILE A 250 10.94 2.81 5.57
CA ILE A 250 10.47 1.87 6.60
C ILE A 250 10.26 2.58 7.94
N GLU A 251 11.18 3.45 8.36
CA GLU A 251 11.06 4.17 9.63
C GLU A 251 9.86 5.14 9.65
N MET A 252 9.59 5.82 8.52
CA MET A 252 8.38 6.63 8.36
C MET A 252 7.12 5.76 8.40
N ALA A 253 7.11 4.61 7.72
CA ALA A 253 5.98 3.68 7.73
C ALA A 253 5.67 3.17 9.14
N LYS A 254 6.70 2.80 9.91
CA LYS A 254 6.55 2.35 11.31
C LYS A 254 5.91 3.39 12.21
N ARG A 255 6.20 4.68 11.97
CA ARG A 255 5.64 5.81 12.71
C ARG A 255 4.27 6.25 12.21
N GLY A 256 3.75 5.62 11.15
CA GLY A 256 2.49 6.00 10.53
C GLY A 256 2.57 7.31 9.75
N TRP A 257 3.76 7.71 9.29
CA TRP A 257 4.00 8.93 8.51
C TRP A 257 3.96 8.70 7.00
N VAL A 258 3.32 7.61 6.57
CA VAL A 258 3.04 7.32 5.16
C VAL A 258 1.56 7.58 4.89
N PRO A 259 1.21 8.09 3.70
CA PRO A 259 -0.16 8.39 3.40
C PRO A 259 -1.00 7.11 3.33
N ALA A 260 -2.30 7.24 3.61
CA ALA A 260 -3.28 6.19 3.60
C ALA A 260 -4.31 6.41 2.48
N ASP A 261 -4.81 5.31 1.93
CA ASP A 261 -5.84 5.27 0.90
C ASP A 261 -7.17 4.87 1.54
N TYR A 262 -8.06 5.86 1.66
CA TYR A 262 -9.41 5.69 2.23
C TYR A 262 -10.49 5.48 1.16
N ASP A 263 -10.12 5.37 -0.12
CA ASP A 263 -11.09 5.06 -1.17
C ASP A 263 -11.76 3.70 -0.92
N ARG A 264 -13.02 3.61 -1.31
CA ARG A 264 -13.73 2.35 -1.33
C ARG A 264 -13.27 1.51 -2.50
N GLU A 265 -12.96 0.25 -2.22
CA GLU A 265 -12.63 -0.71 -3.27
C GLU A 265 -13.89 -1.18 -4.01
N GLU A 266 -13.78 -1.25 -5.34
CA GLU A 266 -14.84 -1.76 -6.20
C GLU A 266 -14.88 -3.28 -6.19
N GLN A 267 -16.08 -3.88 -6.15
CA GLN A 267 -16.23 -5.34 -6.06
C GLN A 267 -15.57 -6.08 -7.24
N ALA A 268 -15.47 -5.44 -8.40
CA ALA A 268 -14.80 -5.98 -9.58
C ALA A 268 -13.29 -6.24 -9.35
N MET A 269 -12.68 -5.56 -8.37
CA MET A 269 -11.27 -5.70 -8.01
C MET A 269 -11.00 -6.86 -7.05
N ASN A 270 -12.05 -7.40 -6.41
CA ASN A 270 -11.91 -8.47 -5.43
C ASN A 270 -11.42 -9.77 -6.10
N VAL A 271 -10.53 -10.48 -5.41
CA VAL A 271 -10.03 -11.80 -5.79
C VAL A 271 -10.12 -12.74 -4.60
N GLU A 272 -10.56 -13.98 -4.85
CA GLU A 272 -10.61 -15.03 -3.82
C GLU A 272 -9.68 -16.19 -4.22
N ILE A 273 -8.81 -16.61 -3.31
CA ILE A 273 -7.87 -17.72 -3.51
C ILE A 273 -7.88 -18.59 -2.27
N GLY A 274 -8.33 -19.85 -2.38
CA GLY A 274 -8.28 -20.82 -1.27
C GLY A 274 -8.96 -20.34 0.02
N GLY A 275 -10.02 -19.52 -0.10
CA GLY A 275 -10.75 -18.90 1.02
C GLY A 275 -10.16 -17.58 1.53
N LEU A 276 -8.99 -17.16 1.06
CA LEU A 276 -8.45 -15.81 1.29
C LEU A 276 -9.18 -14.82 0.38
N ARG A 277 -9.55 -13.67 0.94
CA ARG A 277 -10.16 -12.57 0.19
C ARG A 277 -9.19 -11.40 0.09
N PHE A 278 -8.88 -11.03 -1.14
CA PHE A 278 -8.10 -9.87 -1.51
C PHE A 278 -9.06 -8.81 -2.05
N PHE A 279 -9.09 -7.64 -1.43
CA PHE A 279 -10.02 -6.56 -1.81
C PHE A 279 -9.59 -5.83 -3.09
N ASN A 280 -8.30 -5.92 -3.42
CA ASN A 280 -7.77 -5.56 -4.72
C ASN A 280 -6.58 -6.48 -5.05
N PRO A 281 -6.19 -6.62 -6.32
CA PRO A 281 -5.18 -7.59 -6.71
C PRO A 281 -3.75 -7.08 -6.58
N ILE A 282 -3.53 -5.89 -5.99
CA ILE A 282 -2.23 -5.23 -5.97
C ILE A 282 -1.62 -5.33 -4.58
N GLY A 283 -0.41 -5.91 -4.49
CA GLY A 283 0.30 -6.09 -3.24
C GLY A 283 1.73 -5.58 -3.24
N LEU A 284 2.29 -5.46 -2.04
CA LEU A 284 3.69 -5.12 -1.83
C LEU A 284 4.55 -6.39 -1.79
N ALA A 285 5.57 -6.45 -2.67
CA ALA A 285 6.41 -7.64 -2.78
C ALA A 285 7.35 -7.85 -1.58
N ALA A 286 7.75 -9.10 -1.36
CA ALA A 286 8.83 -9.43 -0.42
C ALA A 286 10.10 -8.61 -0.67
N GLY A 287 10.82 -8.37 0.42
CA GLY A 287 12.09 -7.67 0.46
C GLY A 287 11.95 -6.19 0.73
N PHE A 288 10.73 -5.63 0.70
CA PHE A 288 10.48 -4.23 1.06
C PHE A 288 10.45 -4.11 2.58
N ASP A 289 9.48 -4.76 3.23
CA ASP A 289 9.44 -4.92 4.69
C ASP A 289 10.06 -6.25 5.12
N LYS A 290 11.39 -6.29 5.22
CA LYS A 290 12.17 -7.52 5.49
C LYS A 290 11.97 -8.09 6.90
N HIS A 291 11.52 -7.27 7.85
CA HIS A 291 11.49 -7.64 9.27
C HIS A 291 10.10 -7.50 9.90
N ALA A 292 9.06 -7.42 9.06
CA ALA A 292 7.68 -7.17 9.48
C ALA A 292 7.54 -5.92 10.35
N GLU A 293 8.26 -4.84 10.01
CA GLU A 293 8.29 -3.64 10.82
C GLU A 293 7.01 -2.79 10.68
N ALA A 294 6.37 -2.76 9.51
CA ALA A 294 5.22 -1.89 9.25
C ALA A 294 4.16 -2.47 8.26
N PRO A 295 3.78 -3.75 8.32
CA PRO A 295 2.80 -4.31 7.37
C PRO A 295 1.45 -3.58 7.39
N ALA A 296 0.99 -3.15 8.58
CA ALA A 296 -0.25 -2.40 8.73
C ALA A 296 -0.23 -1.05 7.98
N ALA A 297 0.91 -0.35 7.99
CA ALA A 297 1.03 0.94 7.31
C ALA A 297 0.94 0.78 5.79
N PHE A 298 1.56 -0.26 5.24
CA PHE A 298 1.49 -0.55 3.80
C PHE A 298 0.09 -1.01 3.37
N LEU A 299 -0.61 -1.80 4.18
CA LEU A 299 -2.02 -2.13 3.92
C LEU A 299 -2.89 -0.85 3.88
N LYS A 300 -2.71 0.07 4.84
CA LYS A 300 -3.42 1.36 4.85
C LYS A 300 -3.09 2.25 3.66
N MET A 301 -1.89 2.13 3.10
CA MET A 301 -1.49 2.88 1.91
C MET A 301 -2.25 2.45 0.64
N GLY A 302 -3.04 1.36 0.70
CA GLY A 302 -3.95 0.93 -0.36
C GLY A 302 -3.62 -0.44 -0.97
N PHE A 303 -2.59 -1.13 -0.47
CA PHE A 303 -2.28 -2.50 -0.89
C PHE A 303 -3.32 -3.49 -0.40
N GLY A 304 -3.83 -4.34 -1.29
CA GLY A 304 -4.72 -5.44 -0.92
C GLY A 304 -4.01 -6.53 -0.10
N PHE A 305 -2.70 -6.68 -0.31
CA PHE A 305 -1.86 -7.60 0.46
C PHE A 305 -0.41 -7.11 0.59
N VAL A 306 0.27 -7.56 1.63
CA VAL A 306 1.69 -7.24 1.87
C VAL A 306 2.46 -8.52 2.15
N GLU A 307 3.56 -8.73 1.45
CA GLU A 307 4.49 -9.84 1.69
C GLU A 307 5.72 -9.36 2.47
N VAL A 308 5.85 -9.77 3.73
CA VAL A 308 7.02 -9.46 4.56
C VAL A 308 8.15 -10.49 4.35
N GLY A 309 9.38 -10.11 4.65
CA GLY A 309 10.57 -10.97 4.55
C GLY A 309 11.39 -10.73 3.28
N SER A 310 12.21 -11.66 2.79
CA SER A 310 12.40 -13.02 3.30
C SER A 310 13.04 -13.06 4.69
N ILE A 311 12.40 -13.78 5.61
CA ILE A 311 12.86 -14.00 6.98
C ILE A 311 13.61 -15.33 7.02
N THR A 312 14.80 -15.30 7.59
CA THR A 312 15.61 -16.49 7.88
C THR A 312 15.38 -16.99 9.31
N PRO A 313 15.58 -18.28 9.61
CA PRO A 313 15.56 -18.81 10.98
C PRO A 313 16.41 -17.98 11.94
N GLU A 314 17.72 -17.89 11.66
CA GLU A 314 18.68 -17.15 12.45
C GLU A 314 18.94 -15.75 11.88
N PRO A 315 19.31 -14.76 12.70
CA PRO A 315 19.71 -13.44 12.23
C PRO A 315 20.94 -13.51 11.31
N GLN A 316 20.97 -12.70 10.26
CA GLN A 316 22.15 -12.53 9.43
C GLN A 316 22.21 -11.12 8.80
N PRO A 317 23.39 -10.51 8.68
CA PRO A 317 23.54 -9.13 8.18
C PRO A 317 23.32 -9.00 6.67
N GLY A 318 23.38 -10.11 5.92
CA GLY A 318 23.42 -10.14 4.45
C GLY A 318 24.83 -9.92 3.90
N ASN A 319 24.93 -9.66 2.58
CA ASN A 319 26.20 -9.37 1.92
C ASN A 319 26.68 -7.94 2.23
N PRO A 320 27.99 -7.63 2.10
CA PRO A 320 28.53 -6.29 2.34
C PRO A 320 27.93 -5.21 1.44
N SER A 321 27.79 -3.98 1.95
CA SER A 321 27.40 -2.80 1.18
C SER A 321 28.59 -2.21 0.40
N PRO A 322 28.37 -1.51 -0.74
CA PRO A 322 27.08 -1.24 -1.39
C PRO A 322 26.50 -2.47 -2.08
N ARG A 323 25.20 -2.68 -1.89
CA ARG A 323 24.47 -3.87 -2.35
C ARG A 323 23.11 -3.58 -2.99
N LEU A 324 22.80 -2.31 -3.21
CA LEU A 324 21.58 -1.84 -3.85
C LEU A 324 21.94 -0.69 -4.79
N PHE A 325 21.56 -0.79 -6.05
CA PHE A 325 21.91 0.15 -7.12
C PHE A 325 20.66 0.52 -7.90
N ARG A 326 20.46 1.82 -8.12
CA ARG A 326 19.36 2.35 -8.94
C ARG A 326 19.83 2.53 -10.37
N LEU A 327 19.09 1.96 -11.32
CA LEU A 327 19.30 2.16 -12.75
C LEU A 327 18.24 3.13 -13.22
N VAL A 328 18.48 4.43 -13.02
CA VAL A 328 17.47 5.50 -13.19
C VAL A 328 16.95 5.55 -14.62
N GLU A 329 17.84 5.46 -15.60
CA GLU A 329 17.52 5.47 -17.04
C GLU A 329 16.64 4.30 -17.44
N ASP A 330 16.87 3.15 -16.80
CA ASP A 330 16.20 1.88 -17.12
C ASP A 330 14.95 1.65 -16.25
N ARG A 331 14.71 2.48 -15.23
CA ARG A 331 13.70 2.27 -14.17
C ARG A 331 13.78 0.86 -13.60
N GLY A 332 15.02 0.47 -13.31
CA GLY A 332 15.40 -0.83 -12.78
C GLY A 332 16.25 -0.72 -11.53
N ILE A 333 16.39 -1.83 -10.82
CA ILE A 333 17.25 -1.91 -9.63
C ILE A 333 18.04 -3.20 -9.70
N ILE A 334 19.34 -3.12 -9.39
CA ILE A 334 20.18 -4.28 -9.12
C ILE A 334 20.43 -4.36 -7.62
N ASN A 335 20.23 -5.54 -7.03
CA ASN A 335 20.52 -5.77 -5.63
C ASN A 335 21.23 -7.10 -5.38
N ARG A 336 22.07 -7.12 -4.35
CA ARG A 336 22.80 -8.29 -3.87
C ARG A 336 22.72 -8.46 -2.36
N PHE A 337 21.54 -8.28 -1.76
CA PHE A 337 21.36 -8.30 -0.30
C PHE A 337 21.78 -9.60 0.39
N GLY A 338 21.48 -10.77 -0.19
CA GLY A 338 21.78 -12.06 0.44
C GLY A 338 21.00 -12.31 1.75
N PHE A 339 19.67 -12.06 1.73
CA PHE A 339 18.78 -12.23 2.88
C PHE A 339 19.25 -11.58 4.19
N ASN A 340 19.50 -10.27 4.19
CA ASN A 340 19.65 -9.54 5.45
C ASN A 340 18.36 -9.64 6.28
N SER A 341 18.44 -10.22 7.47
CA SER A 341 17.31 -10.66 8.29
C SER A 341 17.66 -10.54 9.78
N LYS A 342 16.73 -10.05 10.60
CA LYS A 342 16.85 -10.03 12.07
C LYS A 342 16.47 -11.38 12.72
N GLY A 343 16.20 -12.41 11.92
CA GLY A 343 15.83 -13.75 12.38
C GLY A 343 14.33 -13.93 12.61
N ALA A 344 13.90 -15.19 12.70
CA ALA A 344 12.50 -15.56 12.86
C ALA A 344 11.96 -15.15 14.23
N ASP A 345 12.77 -15.15 15.29
CA ASP A 345 12.36 -14.69 16.62
C ASP A 345 11.98 -13.21 16.65
N HIS A 346 12.74 -12.38 15.94
CA HIS A 346 12.42 -10.96 15.82
C HIS A 346 11.11 -10.76 15.06
N ALA A 347 10.97 -11.43 13.91
CA ALA A 347 9.76 -11.34 13.11
C ALA A 347 8.53 -11.86 13.87
N GLN A 348 8.67 -12.93 14.65
CA GLN A 348 7.58 -13.52 15.44
C GLN A 348 6.97 -12.49 16.40
N LYS A 349 7.80 -11.74 17.14
CA LYS A 349 7.32 -10.68 18.07
C LYS A 349 6.54 -9.59 17.32
N ARG A 350 7.04 -9.16 16.16
CA ARG A 350 6.39 -8.12 15.34
C ARG A 350 5.07 -8.60 14.74
N LEU A 351 5.03 -9.86 14.30
CA LEU A 351 3.82 -10.47 13.75
C LEU A 351 2.76 -10.74 14.81
N GLU A 352 3.18 -11.05 16.04
CA GLU A 352 2.28 -11.16 17.19
C GLU A 352 1.64 -9.79 17.52
N GLU A 353 2.45 -8.72 17.58
CA GLU A 353 1.97 -7.35 17.73
C GLU A 353 1.00 -6.94 16.61
N PHE A 354 1.32 -7.28 15.36
CA PHE A 354 0.45 -7.04 14.22
C PHE A 354 -0.88 -7.80 14.36
N ALA A 355 -0.84 -9.10 14.65
CA ALA A 355 -2.03 -9.94 14.77
C ALA A 355 -2.96 -9.51 15.92
N ALA A 356 -2.38 -9.02 17.03
CA ALA A 356 -3.16 -8.48 18.15
C ALA A 356 -3.88 -7.16 17.81
N ASN A 357 -3.35 -6.38 16.86
CA ASN A 357 -3.88 -5.06 16.52
C ASN A 357 -4.64 -5.02 15.18
N ARG A 358 -4.45 -5.99 14.28
CA ARG A 358 -5.04 -5.98 12.92
C ARG A 358 -6.56 -5.81 12.94
N TRP A 359 -7.23 -6.38 13.94
CA TRP A 359 -8.70 -6.37 14.06
C TRP A 359 -9.28 -5.05 14.56
N LYS A 360 -8.44 -4.14 15.09
CA LYS A 360 -8.88 -2.83 15.59
C LYS A 360 -9.09 -1.82 14.47
N ASP A 361 -8.48 -2.05 13.31
CA ASP A 361 -8.54 -1.15 12.16
C ASP A 361 -9.26 -1.85 10.99
N PRO A 362 -10.38 -1.30 10.48
CA PRO A 362 -11.15 -1.93 9.41
C PRO A 362 -10.36 -2.18 8.13
N ILE A 363 -9.42 -1.29 7.76
CA ILE A 363 -8.60 -1.44 6.54
C ILE A 363 -7.61 -2.58 6.75
N VAL A 364 -6.93 -2.60 7.89
CA VAL A 364 -5.92 -3.62 8.20
C VAL A 364 -6.55 -5.00 8.42
N SER A 365 -7.73 -5.06 9.05
CA SER A 365 -8.43 -6.32 9.31
C SER A 365 -8.73 -7.12 8.04
N ASN A 366 -9.03 -6.38 6.97
CA ASN A 366 -9.35 -6.86 5.63
C ASN A 366 -8.11 -7.16 4.77
N GLY A 367 -6.96 -6.57 5.11
CA GLY A 367 -5.70 -6.83 4.41
C GLY A 367 -5.21 -8.27 4.57
N VAL A 368 -4.49 -8.75 3.54
CA VAL A 368 -3.85 -10.08 3.56
C VAL A 368 -2.36 -9.95 3.82
N LEU A 369 -1.84 -10.73 4.75
CA LEU A 369 -0.42 -10.78 5.10
C LEU A 369 0.25 -12.06 4.58
N GLY A 370 1.19 -11.89 3.65
CA GLY A 370 2.13 -12.93 3.24
C GLY A 370 3.37 -12.93 4.11
N VAL A 371 3.86 -14.11 4.50
CA VAL A 371 5.15 -14.25 5.20
C VAL A 371 6.10 -15.06 4.33
N ASN A 372 7.17 -14.42 3.88
CA ASN A 372 8.17 -15.01 3.01
C ASN A 372 9.34 -15.56 3.83
N LEU A 373 9.64 -16.84 3.66
CA LEU A 373 10.68 -17.58 4.36
C LEU A 373 11.89 -17.82 3.45
N GLY A 374 13.08 -17.63 3.99
CA GLY A 374 14.35 -17.90 3.32
C GLY A 374 15.26 -18.78 4.18
N LYS A 375 16.21 -19.44 3.53
CA LYS A 375 17.27 -20.22 4.18
C LYS A 375 18.40 -19.31 4.66
N ASN A 376 19.00 -19.60 5.81
CA ASN A 376 20.24 -18.97 6.24
C ASN A 376 21.37 -19.26 5.24
N LYS A 377 22.30 -18.31 5.07
CA LYS A 377 23.38 -18.42 4.07
C LYS A 377 24.30 -19.63 4.32
N THR A 378 24.58 -19.93 5.58
CA THR A 378 25.49 -21.00 6.04
C THR A 378 24.79 -22.33 6.30
N SER A 379 23.45 -22.37 6.34
CA SER A 379 22.71 -23.61 6.57
C SER A 379 22.78 -24.52 5.34
N GLU A 380 23.07 -25.79 5.50
CA GLU A 380 22.99 -26.78 4.41
C GLU A 380 21.60 -27.43 4.35
N ASP A 381 20.86 -27.41 5.46
CA ASP A 381 19.54 -28.01 5.58
C ASP A 381 18.42 -27.00 5.24
N ALA A 382 18.08 -26.93 3.95
CA ALA A 382 16.98 -26.10 3.46
C ALA A 382 15.61 -26.52 4.03
N VAL A 383 15.41 -27.80 4.33
CA VAL A 383 14.15 -28.33 4.83
C VAL A 383 13.98 -27.93 6.30
N GLY A 384 15.01 -28.13 7.12
CA GLY A 384 15.04 -27.72 8.52
C GLY A 384 14.79 -26.22 8.68
N ASP A 385 15.48 -25.38 7.90
CA ASP A 385 15.27 -23.93 7.91
C ASP A 385 13.81 -23.56 7.59
N ALA A 386 13.21 -24.21 6.58
CA ALA A 386 11.82 -24.00 6.23
C ALA A 386 10.87 -24.42 7.37
N LYS A 387 11.11 -25.57 8.01
CA LYS A 387 10.33 -26.05 9.18
C LYS A 387 10.42 -25.07 10.35
N VAL A 388 11.59 -24.52 10.66
CA VAL A 388 11.73 -23.50 11.71
C VAL A 388 10.90 -22.25 11.42
N GLY A 389 10.96 -21.76 10.17
CA GLY A 389 10.15 -20.62 9.73
C GLY A 389 8.65 -20.88 9.85
N VAL A 390 8.18 -22.06 9.42
CA VAL A 390 6.78 -22.49 9.55
C VAL A 390 6.37 -22.55 11.02
N ARG A 391 7.13 -23.25 11.86
CA ARG A 391 6.82 -23.42 13.29
C ARG A 391 6.63 -22.10 14.02
N LYS A 392 7.47 -21.10 13.73
CA LYS A 392 7.44 -19.80 14.40
C LYS A 392 6.41 -18.83 13.82
N LEU A 393 6.21 -18.84 12.51
CA LEU A 393 5.55 -17.72 11.81
C LEU A 393 4.22 -18.09 11.12
N ALA A 394 3.97 -19.37 10.83
CA ALA A 394 2.80 -19.82 10.08
C ALA A 394 1.47 -19.36 10.69
N ARG A 395 1.39 -19.32 12.02
CA ARG A 395 0.16 -18.98 12.73
C ARG A 395 -0.32 -17.54 12.51
N TYR A 396 0.56 -16.64 12.07
CA TYR A 396 0.24 -15.22 11.83
C TYR A 396 0.04 -14.90 10.34
N ALA A 397 0.50 -15.78 9.46
CA ALA A 397 0.47 -15.58 8.02
C ALA A 397 -0.91 -15.95 7.46
N ASP A 398 -1.39 -15.19 6.48
CA ASP A 398 -2.52 -15.57 5.64
C ASP A 398 -2.08 -16.55 4.55
N TYR A 399 -0.90 -16.30 3.99
CA TYR A 399 -0.18 -17.25 3.14
C TYR A 399 1.32 -17.24 3.48
N LEU A 400 1.95 -18.40 3.35
CA LEU A 400 3.39 -18.59 3.50
C LEU A 400 4.04 -18.68 2.13
N VAL A 401 5.28 -18.20 2.03
CA VAL A 401 6.08 -18.32 0.81
C VAL A 401 7.41 -18.96 1.12
N ILE A 402 7.76 -20.01 0.41
CA ILE A 402 9.12 -20.55 0.40
C ILE A 402 9.90 -19.90 -0.74
N ASN A 403 10.93 -19.12 -0.40
CA ASN A 403 11.75 -18.41 -1.38
C ASN A 403 12.99 -19.20 -1.75
N LEU A 404 12.95 -19.81 -2.93
CA LEU A 404 14.04 -20.62 -3.50
C LEU A 404 14.73 -19.91 -4.68
N SER A 405 14.45 -18.63 -4.90
CA SER A 405 14.73 -17.96 -6.19
C SER A 405 15.68 -16.75 -6.10
N SER A 406 16.14 -16.38 -4.91
CA SER A 406 17.14 -15.33 -4.72
C SER A 406 18.44 -15.68 -5.46
N PRO A 407 18.95 -14.81 -6.36
CA PRO A 407 20.26 -15.01 -6.98
C PRO A 407 21.43 -14.70 -6.03
N ASN A 408 21.14 -14.16 -4.84
CA ASN A 408 22.14 -13.56 -3.95
C ASN A 408 22.57 -14.50 -2.82
N THR A 409 21.98 -15.69 -2.77
CA THR A 409 22.30 -16.76 -1.83
C THR A 409 22.83 -17.94 -2.65
N PRO A 410 24.13 -18.29 -2.55
CA PRO A 410 24.74 -19.35 -3.36
C PRO A 410 23.97 -20.67 -3.26
N GLY A 411 23.81 -21.36 -4.39
CA GLY A 411 23.13 -22.66 -4.46
C GLY A 411 21.62 -22.66 -4.18
N LEU A 412 21.00 -21.50 -3.90
CA LEU A 412 19.58 -21.48 -3.56
C LEU A 412 18.70 -21.84 -4.77
N ARG A 413 19.04 -21.33 -5.97
CA ARG A 413 18.26 -21.56 -7.18
C ARG A 413 18.25 -23.01 -7.65
N SER A 414 19.28 -23.80 -7.34
CA SER A 414 19.31 -25.24 -7.66
C SER A 414 18.32 -26.05 -6.82
N LEU A 415 17.82 -25.50 -5.70
CA LEU A 415 16.74 -26.12 -4.91
C LEU A 415 15.38 -26.11 -5.63
N GLN A 416 15.26 -25.43 -6.77
CA GLN A 416 14.07 -25.47 -7.62
C GLN A 416 13.98 -26.76 -8.47
N GLN A 417 15.03 -27.58 -8.48
CA GLN A 417 14.99 -28.91 -9.11
C GLN A 417 13.97 -29.82 -8.43
N LYS A 418 13.34 -30.70 -9.22
CA LYS A 418 12.19 -31.53 -8.81
C LYS A 418 12.37 -32.24 -7.46
N SER A 419 13.50 -32.92 -7.25
CA SER A 419 13.77 -33.69 -6.03
C SER A 419 13.87 -32.80 -4.78
N HIS A 420 14.69 -31.74 -4.83
CA HIS A 420 14.87 -30.81 -3.72
C HIS A 420 13.58 -30.05 -3.40
N LEU A 421 12.89 -29.55 -4.43
CA LEU A 421 11.63 -28.84 -4.27
C LEU A 421 10.56 -29.72 -3.61
N THR A 422 10.48 -30.99 -4.02
CA THR A 422 9.58 -31.98 -3.43
C THR A 422 9.87 -32.18 -1.95
N ALA A 423 11.14 -32.42 -1.59
CA ALA A 423 11.55 -32.63 -0.20
C ALA A 423 11.24 -31.42 0.70
N ILE A 424 11.46 -30.20 0.21
CA ILE A 424 11.16 -28.97 0.95
C ILE A 424 9.65 -28.81 1.16
N ILE A 425 8.84 -29.02 0.12
CA ILE A 425 7.38 -28.91 0.23
C ILE A 425 6.83 -29.98 1.18
N ASP A 426 7.33 -31.22 1.11
CA ASP A 426 6.93 -32.30 2.01
C ASP A 426 7.26 -31.97 3.47
N GLY A 427 8.46 -31.48 3.76
CA GLY A 427 8.84 -31.07 5.12
C GLY A 427 8.02 -29.88 5.65
N VAL A 428 7.64 -28.93 4.78
CA VAL A 428 6.76 -27.82 5.14
C VAL A 428 5.33 -28.32 5.43
N HIS A 429 4.80 -29.22 4.61
CA HIS A 429 3.48 -29.80 4.84
C HIS A 429 3.45 -30.63 6.12
N GLU A 430 4.50 -31.40 6.41
CA GLU A 430 4.66 -32.14 7.66
C GLU A 430 4.57 -31.20 8.87
N GLU A 431 5.35 -30.11 8.87
CA GLU A 431 5.33 -29.15 9.97
C GLU A 431 3.98 -28.42 10.10
N LEU A 432 3.33 -28.06 8.98
CA LEU A 432 1.99 -27.48 9.00
C LEU A 432 0.95 -28.45 9.58
N ASN A 433 1.07 -29.76 9.29
CA ASN A 433 0.19 -30.78 9.85
C ASN A 433 0.40 -30.92 11.37
N GLU A 434 1.63 -30.78 11.86
CA GLU A 434 1.88 -30.73 13.31
C GLU A 434 1.23 -29.49 13.94
N LEU A 435 1.32 -28.32 13.30
CA LEU A 435 0.62 -27.13 13.78
C LEU A 435 -0.90 -27.29 13.80
N ASP A 436 -1.49 -27.96 12.82
CA ASP A 436 -2.92 -28.28 12.82
C ASP A 436 -3.29 -29.18 14.00
N LYS A 437 -2.50 -30.23 14.29
CA LYS A 437 -2.70 -31.08 15.49
C LYS A 437 -2.61 -30.28 16.78
N HIS A 438 -1.66 -29.36 16.88
CA HIS A 438 -1.55 -28.45 18.02
C HIS A 438 -2.77 -27.54 18.16
N ALA A 439 -3.28 -26.99 17.06
CA ALA A 439 -4.48 -26.15 17.04
C ALA A 439 -5.72 -26.94 17.48
N HIS A 440 -5.86 -28.19 17.04
CA HIS A 440 -6.94 -29.08 17.45
C HIS A 440 -6.91 -29.39 18.94
N ARG A 441 -5.75 -29.77 19.50
CA ARG A 441 -5.60 -30.03 20.95
C ARG A 441 -5.98 -28.82 21.81
N GLN A 442 -5.50 -27.63 21.45
CA GLN A 442 -5.87 -26.39 22.16
C GLN A 442 -7.37 -26.07 22.07
N GLY A 443 -8.01 -26.45 20.95
CA GLY A 443 -9.45 -26.31 20.77
C GLY A 443 -10.25 -27.25 21.68
N GLU A 444 -9.79 -28.50 21.85
CA GLU A 444 -10.42 -29.52 22.70
C GLU A 444 -10.29 -29.18 24.19
N GLU A 445 -9.08 -28.85 24.67
CA GLU A 445 -8.83 -28.43 26.06
C GLU A 445 -9.71 -27.26 26.49
N ARG A 446 -9.95 -26.29 25.57
CA ARG A 446 -10.87 -25.17 25.84
C ARG A 446 -12.32 -25.58 25.93
N ARG A 447 -12.79 -26.52 25.09
CA ARG A 447 -14.18 -26.99 25.12
C ARG A 447 -14.49 -27.73 26.41
N GLU A 448 -13.54 -28.54 26.89
CA GLU A 448 -13.65 -29.23 28.18
C GLU A 448 -13.55 -28.27 29.37
N GLY A 449 -12.72 -27.22 29.28
CA GLY A 449 -12.65 -26.18 30.31
C GLY A 449 -13.89 -25.27 30.38
N THR A 450 -14.57 -25.03 29.26
CA THR A 450 -15.75 -24.13 29.17
C THR A 450 -17.09 -24.78 29.48
N SER A 451 -17.19 -26.11 29.60
CA SER A 451 -18.38 -26.81 30.10
C SER A 451 -18.71 -26.55 31.59
N SER A 452 -17.99 -25.63 32.26
CA SER A 452 -18.18 -25.25 33.66
C SER A 452 -18.74 -23.83 33.89
N SER A 453 -19.08 -23.04 32.86
CA SER A 453 -19.70 -21.72 33.07
C SER A 453 -20.71 -21.30 31.99
N SER A 454 -21.84 -20.80 32.45
CA SER A 454 -23.11 -20.58 31.74
C SER A 454 -23.19 -19.31 30.88
N SER A 455 -23.95 -19.43 29.78
CA SER A 455 -24.83 -18.46 29.09
C SER A 455 -24.44 -16.97 28.99
N SER A 456 -24.32 -16.46 27.75
CA SER A 456 -24.89 -15.15 27.36
C SER A 456 -24.99 -14.96 25.84
N ASN A 457 -26.03 -14.23 25.41
CA ASN A 457 -26.53 -13.99 24.04
C ASN A 457 -25.53 -13.47 23.00
N PRO A 458 -25.73 -13.75 21.68
CA PRO A 458 -24.96 -13.15 20.60
C PRO A 458 -25.71 -11.98 19.95
N SER A 459 -25.20 -10.76 20.10
CA SER A 459 -25.55 -9.66 19.19
C SER A 459 -24.37 -8.71 19.00
N SER A 460 -24.08 -8.42 17.73
CA SER A 460 -23.16 -7.43 17.15
C SER A 460 -21.81 -7.95 16.62
N LEU A 461 -21.50 -7.51 15.38
CA LEU A 461 -20.36 -7.91 14.55
C LEU A 461 -19.00 -7.58 15.19
N SER A 462 -18.22 -8.62 15.52
CA SER A 462 -16.75 -8.69 15.48
C SER A 462 -16.30 -9.97 16.19
N ILE A 463 -16.56 -11.13 15.59
CA ILE A 463 -16.15 -12.42 16.17
C ILE A 463 -14.69 -12.68 15.76
N PRO A 464 -13.76 -12.98 16.70
CA PRO A 464 -12.43 -13.44 16.33
C PRO A 464 -12.56 -14.73 15.51
N PRO A 465 -11.68 -14.99 14.53
CA PRO A 465 -11.83 -16.17 13.69
C PRO A 465 -11.84 -17.45 14.53
N SER A 466 -12.64 -18.43 14.10
CA SER A 466 -13.09 -19.62 14.83
C SER A 466 -12.01 -20.65 15.22
N SER A 467 -10.73 -20.26 15.20
CA SER A 467 -9.62 -20.97 15.82
C SER A 467 -8.75 -19.95 16.57
N PRO A 468 -8.56 -20.07 17.90
CA PRO A 468 -7.69 -19.15 18.64
C PRO A 468 -6.20 -19.32 18.31
N PHE A 469 -5.83 -20.37 17.57
CA PHE A 469 -4.44 -20.66 17.24
C PHE A 469 -3.93 -19.84 16.05
N TYR A 470 -4.63 -19.93 14.92
CA TYR A 470 -4.31 -19.19 13.69
C TYR A 470 -4.87 -17.77 13.79
N LEU A 471 -3.99 -16.80 14.00
CA LEU A 471 -4.30 -15.39 14.18
C LEU A 471 -4.24 -14.64 12.85
N ASN A 472 -4.89 -15.20 11.83
CA ASN A 472 -4.90 -14.72 10.45
C ASN A 472 -6.35 -14.50 9.95
N GLN A 473 -6.54 -14.02 8.71
CA GLN A 473 -7.83 -13.67 8.10
C GLN A 473 -8.83 -14.82 8.12
N THR A 474 -8.37 -16.06 7.90
CA THR A 474 -9.25 -17.23 7.76
C THR A 474 -9.47 -17.99 9.06
N GLY A 475 -8.62 -17.80 10.06
CA GLY A 475 -8.57 -18.65 11.26
C GLY A 475 -8.13 -20.08 10.98
N LYS A 476 -7.46 -20.33 9.87
CA LYS A 476 -7.05 -21.66 9.42
C LYS A 476 -5.58 -21.64 9.02
N ARG A 477 -5.03 -22.82 8.74
CA ARG A 477 -3.67 -22.94 8.20
C ARG A 477 -3.46 -22.02 6.98
N PRO A 478 -2.30 -21.36 6.87
CA PRO A 478 -1.99 -20.51 5.73
C PRO A 478 -1.87 -21.32 4.44
N LEU A 479 -2.15 -20.68 3.30
CA LEU A 479 -1.84 -21.24 1.99
C LEU A 479 -0.32 -21.28 1.78
N LEU A 480 0.19 -22.35 1.17
CA LEU A 480 1.62 -22.50 0.86
C LEU A 480 1.92 -22.04 -0.57
N PHE A 481 2.80 -21.07 -0.73
CA PHE A 481 3.29 -20.58 -2.02
C PHE A 481 4.79 -20.88 -2.18
N VAL A 482 5.23 -20.99 -3.43
CA VAL A 482 6.66 -21.06 -3.79
C VAL A 482 7.00 -19.92 -4.72
N LYS A 483 8.08 -19.18 -4.42
CA LYS A 483 8.56 -18.06 -5.26
C LYS A 483 9.69 -18.53 -6.15
N ILE A 484 9.51 -18.42 -7.46
CA ILE A 484 10.41 -18.98 -8.47
C ILE A 484 11.22 -17.91 -9.22
N ALA A 485 12.35 -18.31 -9.78
CA ALA A 485 13.20 -17.44 -10.58
C ALA A 485 12.64 -17.27 -12.01
N PRO A 486 12.94 -16.14 -12.69
CA PRO A 486 12.60 -15.98 -14.10
C PRO A 486 13.57 -16.71 -15.03
N ASP A 487 14.77 -17.01 -14.54
CA ASP A 487 15.88 -17.59 -15.30
C ASP A 487 15.82 -19.12 -15.25
N LEU A 488 14.79 -19.69 -15.87
CA LEU A 488 14.52 -21.13 -15.89
C LEU A 488 14.28 -21.61 -17.33
N SER A 489 14.77 -22.81 -17.65
CA SER A 489 14.43 -23.50 -18.89
C SER A 489 12.95 -23.94 -18.90
N MET A 490 12.41 -24.33 -20.05
CA MET A 490 11.04 -24.84 -20.12
C MET A 490 10.89 -26.17 -19.39
N GLU A 491 11.91 -27.03 -19.41
CA GLU A 491 11.94 -28.30 -18.69
C GLU A 491 11.94 -28.11 -17.18
N GLU A 492 12.70 -27.10 -16.69
CA GLU A 492 12.69 -26.72 -15.27
C GLU A 492 11.32 -26.18 -14.85
N LYS A 493 10.72 -25.29 -15.65
CA LYS A 493 9.36 -24.78 -15.41
C LYS A 493 8.34 -25.91 -15.37
N GLN A 494 8.41 -26.86 -16.31
CA GLN A 494 7.54 -28.02 -16.34
C GLN A 494 7.68 -28.87 -15.08
N SER A 495 8.92 -29.13 -14.65
CA SER A 495 9.21 -29.88 -13.42
C SER A 495 8.61 -29.20 -12.18
N ILE A 496 8.72 -27.88 -12.08
CA ILE A 496 8.13 -27.09 -10.99
C ILE A 496 6.60 -27.16 -11.04
N ALA A 497 5.99 -27.04 -12.23
CA ALA A 497 4.54 -27.11 -12.41
C ALA A 497 3.98 -28.48 -11.99
N GLU A 498 4.66 -29.56 -12.36
CA GLU A 498 4.31 -30.93 -11.93
C GLU A 498 4.32 -31.06 -10.41
N VAL A 499 5.39 -30.62 -9.75
CA VAL A 499 5.50 -30.68 -8.28
C VAL A 499 4.42 -29.81 -7.62
N ALA A 500 4.16 -28.62 -8.14
CA ALA A 500 3.13 -27.72 -7.62
C ALA A 500 1.74 -28.38 -7.64
N LEU A 501 1.41 -29.07 -8.73
CA LEU A 501 0.16 -29.80 -8.90
C LEU A 501 0.10 -31.05 -7.99
N GLU A 502 1.16 -31.85 -7.98
CA GLU A 502 1.25 -33.09 -7.21
C GLU A 502 1.13 -32.82 -5.70
N LYS A 503 1.89 -31.83 -5.20
CA LYS A 503 1.95 -31.47 -3.78
C LYS A 503 0.86 -30.50 -3.35
N LYS A 504 -0.04 -30.11 -4.26
CA LYS A 504 -1.20 -29.24 -4.01
C LYS A 504 -0.82 -27.96 -3.25
N ILE A 505 0.22 -27.27 -3.72
CA ILE A 505 0.57 -25.97 -3.13
C ILE A 505 -0.54 -24.95 -3.41
N GLY A 506 -0.69 -23.97 -2.52
CA GLY A 506 -1.71 -22.92 -2.62
C GLY A 506 -1.46 -21.94 -3.78
N GLY A 507 -0.23 -21.82 -4.27
CA GLY A 507 0.07 -21.06 -5.48
C GLY A 507 1.56 -20.85 -5.74
N LEU A 508 1.86 -20.07 -6.78
CA LEU A 508 3.22 -19.70 -7.18
C LEU A 508 3.38 -18.18 -7.20
N ILE A 509 4.59 -17.70 -6.89
CA ILE A 509 4.97 -16.30 -7.10
C ILE A 509 5.98 -16.21 -8.24
N VAL A 510 5.62 -15.48 -9.29
CA VAL A 510 6.26 -15.49 -10.61
C VAL A 510 6.52 -14.03 -11.04
N THR A 511 7.68 -13.43 -10.82
CA THR A 511 8.98 -14.04 -10.53
C THR A 511 9.79 -13.27 -9.50
N ASN A 512 10.89 -13.86 -9.03
CA ASN A 512 11.98 -13.11 -8.41
C ASN A 512 12.76 -12.28 -9.47
N THR A 513 13.82 -11.63 -9.04
CA THR A 513 14.78 -10.87 -9.86
C THR A 513 15.54 -11.77 -10.86
N THR A 514 16.02 -11.18 -11.97
CA THR A 514 16.79 -11.89 -13.01
C THR A 514 18.29 -11.65 -12.89
N ILE A 515 19.11 -12.64 -13.26
CA ILE A 515 20.56 -12.45 -13.44
C ILE A 515 20.91 -11.94 -14.84
N GLN A 516 19.98 -11.97 -15.78
CA GLN A 516 20.21 -11.49 -17.14
C GLN A 516 20.50 -9.98 -17.14
N ARG A 517 21.29 -9.55 -18.12
CA ARG A 517 21.64 -8.15 -18.38
C ARG A 517 21.38 -7.84 -19.84
N PRO A 518 20.16 -7.40 -20.20
CA PRO A 518 19.85 -7.01 -21.57
C PRO A 518 20.81 -5.92 -22.06
N GLU A 519 21.24 -6.01 -23.33
CA GLU A 519 22.13 -5.01 -23.93
C GLU A 519 21.50 -3.60 -23.98
N SER A 520 20.17 -3.53 -23.93
CA SER A 520 19.39 -2.29 -23.88
C SER A 520 19.55 -1.49 -22.58
N LEU A 521 20.20 -2.04 -21.55
CA LEU A 521 20.47 -1.31 -20.30
C LEU A 521 21.43 -0.14 -20.53
N ARG A 522 21.01 1.04 -20.07
CA ARG A 522 21.71 2.31 -20.28
C ARG A 522 22.51 2.75 -19.07
N SER A 523 22.06 2.41 -17.87
CA SER A 523 22.66 2.90 -16.63
C SER A 523 24.12 2.47 -16.46
N CYS A 524 24.93 3.30 -15.81
CA CYS A 524 26.33 2.98 -15.47
C CYS A 524 26.44 1.78 -14.52
N HIS A 525 25.40 1.48 -13.73
CA HIS A 525 25.36 0.34 -12.80
C HIS A 525 24.97 -0.98 -13.47
N LYS A 526 24.78 -1.05 -14.80
CA LYS A 526 24.32 -2.25 -15.49
C LYS A 526 25.22 -3.48 -15.31
N THR A 527 26.51 -3.28 -15.03
CA THR A 527 27.50 -4.34 -14.81
C THR A 527 27.53 -4.86 -13.37
N GLU A 528 26.78 -4.24 -12.45
CA GLU A 528 26.72 -4.67 -11.05
C GLU A 528 26.18 -6.10 -10.92
N THR A 529 26.77 -6.87 -10.02
CA THR A 529 26.34 -8.25 -9.72
C THR A 529 25.07 -8.26 -8.86
N GLY A 530 24.32 -9.35 -8.96
CA GLY A 530 23.07 -9.57 -8.22
C GLY A 530 21.84 -9.64 -9.11
N GLY A 531 20.66 -9.52 -8.50
CA GLY A 531 19.38 -9.60 -9.19
C GLY A 531 18.90 -8.26 -9.74
N LEU A 532 18.60 -8.23 -11.05
CA LEU A 532 17.95 -7.12 -11.75
C LEU A 532 16.43 -7.21 -11.61
N SER A 533 15.81 -6.05 -11.37
CA SER A 533 14.37 -5.87 -11.18
C SER A 533 13.87 -4.60 -11.89
N GLY A 534 12.57 -4.35 -11.82
CA GLY A 534 11.93 -3.18 -12.45
C GLY A 534 11.59 -3.40 -13.91
N ARG A 535 11.48 -2.32 -14.68
CA ARG A 535 11.01 -2.35 -16.06
C ARG A 535 11.75 -3.36 -16.96
N PRO A 536 13.08 -3.53 -16.89
CA PRO A 536 13.78 -4.51 -17.73
C PRO A 536 13.31 -5.96 -17.52
N LEU A 537 12.74 -6.28 -16.35
CA LEU A 537 12.23 -7.61 -16.04
C LEU A 537 10.80 -7.84 -16.56
N ARG A 538 10.10 -6.80 -17.01
CA ARG A 538 8.64 -6.86 -17.31
C ARG A 538 8.29 -7.94 -18.33
N GLU A 539 9.00 -8.00 -19.45
CA GLU A 539 8.70 -8.94 -20.54
C GLU A 539 8.99 -10.37 -20.11
N LEU A 540 10.21 -10.64 -19.62
CA LEU A 540 10.64 -11.96 -19.15
C LEU A 540 9.70 -12.52 -18.07
N SER A 541 9.37 -11.72 -17.07
CA SER A 541 8.45 -12.15 -16.01
C SER A 541 7.02 -12.34 -16.51
N THR A 542 6.58 -11.65 -17.58
CA THR A 542 5.23 -11.83 -18.14
C THR A 542 5.15 -13.12 -18.94
N ALA A 543 6.19 -13.42 -19.71
CA ALA A 543 6.34 -14.70 -20.39
C ALA A 543 6.36 -15.86 -19.38
N CYS A 544 7.14 -15.75 -18.30
CA CYS A 544 7.18 -16.78 -17.26
C CYS A 544 5.81 -17.02 -16.59
N VAL A 545 5.03 -15.97 -16.34
CA VAL A 545 3.63 -16.11 -15.87
C VAL A 545 2.79 -16.90 -16.88
N ALA A 546 2.87 -16.57 -18.17
CA ALA A 546 2.13 -17.28 -19.20
C ALA A 546 2.53 -18.76 -19.28
N ASP A 547 3.82 -19.06 -19.25
CA ASP A 547 4.34 -20.43 -19.29
C ASP A 547 3.84 -21.26 -18.10
N MET A 548 3.98 -20.73 -16.87
CA MET A 548 3.54 -21.44 -15.67
C MET A 548 2.02 -21.60 -15.61
N TYR A 549 1.26 -20.62 -16.10
CA TYR A 549 -0.19 -20.74 -16.19
C TYR A 549 -0.61 -21.86 -17.17
N ALA A 550 0.03 -21.92 -18.34
CA ALA A 550 -0.22 -22.97 -19.33
C ALA A 550 0.17 -24.35 -18.79
N LEU A 551 1.37 -24.49 -18.20
CA LEU A 551 1.87 -25.75 -17.65
C LEU A 551 1.04 -26.27 -16.48
N THR A 552 0.45 -25.39 -15.67
CA THR A 552 -0.45 -25.78 -14.57
C THR A 552 -1.91 -25.90 -14.98
N GLY A 553 -2.25 -25.60 -16.24
CA GLY A 553 -3.62 -25.55 -16.76
C GLY A 553 -4.52 -24.58 -15.99
N GLY A 554 -3.95 -23.50 -15.45
CA GLY A 554 -4.66 -22.53 -14.62
C GLY A 554 -5.18 -23.04 -13.27
N LYS A 555 -4.73 -24.22 -12.82
CA LYS A 555 -5.16 -24.84 -11.55
C LYS A 555 -4.39 -24.33 -10.33
N VAL A 556 -3.18 -23.81 -10.54
CA VAL A 556 -2.33 -23.25 -9.49
C VAL A 556 -2.41 -21.72 -9.58
N PRO A 557 -2.93 -21.02 -8.55
CA PRO A 557 -2.98 -19.57 -8.53
C PRO A 557 -1.59 -18.95 -8.66
N ILE A 558 -1.48 -17.85 -9.40
CA ILE A 558 -0.21 -17.14 -9.63
C ILE A 558 -0.30 -15.71 -9.08
N ILE A 559 0.69 -15.35 -8.26
CA ILE A 559 0.99 -13.96 -7.90
C ILE A 559 2.13 -13.49 -8.81
N ALA A 560 1.88 -12.53 -9.68
CA ALA A 560 2.90 -12.02 -10.60
C ALA A 560 3.75 -10.93 -9.96
N SER A 561 5.06 -10.96 -10.19
CA SER A 561 6.00 -9.93 -9.75
C SER A 561 7.04 -9.67 -10.83
N GLY A 562 7.43 -8.40 -11.01
CA GLY A 562 8.45 -7.98 -11.98
C GLY A 562 7.95 -6.97 -13.00
N GLY A 563 8.47 -5.75 -12.90
CA GLY A 563 8.30 -4.71 -13.91
C GLY A 563 6.89 -4.14 -14.05
N VAL A 564 6.10 -4.13 -12.98
CA VAL A 564 4.75 -3.55 -12.97
C VAL A 564 4.81 -2.10 -12.50
N GLU A 565 4.57 -1.18 -13.42
CA GLU A 565 4.59 0.26 -13.16
C GLU A 565 3.22 0.91 -13.35
N SER A 566 2.29 0.28 -14.08
CA SER A 566 0.97 0.82 -14.41
C SER A 566 -0.15 -0.22 -14.28
N GLY A 567 -1.40 0.25 -14.34
CA GLY A 567 -2.57 -0.63 -14.44
C GLY A 567 -2.55 -1.50 -15.71
N ALA A 568 -2.03 -0.97 -16.82
CA ALA A 568 -1.84 -1.75 -18.05
C ALA A 568 -0.83 -2.90 -17.86
N ASP A 569 0.27 -2.67 -17.14
CA ASP A 569 1.22 -3.74 -16.82
C ASP A 569 0.57 -4.81 -15.93
N ALA A 570 -0.17 -4.39 -14.91
CA ALA A 570 -0.90 -5.31 -14.02
C ALA A 570 -1.92 -6.14 -14.81
N LEU A 571 -2.72 -5.50 -15.67
CA LEU A 571 -3.66 -6.20 -16.54
C LEU A 571 -2.96 -7.18 -17.48
N ALA A 572 -1.81 -6.81 -18.05
CA ALA A 572 -1.06 -7.69 -18.95
C ALA A 572 -0.57 -8.97 -18.25
N LYS A 573 -0.21 -8.88 -16.95
CA LYS A 573 0.11 -10.05 -16.10
C LYS A 573 -1.13 -10.88 -15.79
N ILE A 574 -2.24 -10.22 -15.46
CA ILE A 574 -3.51 -10.90 -15.16
C ILE A 574 -4.00 -11.68 -16.38
N GLU A 575 -4.03 -11.04 -17.54
CA GLU A 575 -4.39 -11.69 -18.81
C GLU A 575 -3.41 -12.82 -19.19
N ALA A 576 -2.14 -12.74 -18.77
CA ALA A 576 -1.16 -13.81 -18.94
C ALA A 576 -1.39 -15.01 -17.99
N GLY A 577 -2.17 -14.85 -16.91
CA GLY A 577 -2.51 -15.95 -16.00
C GLY A 577 -2.43 -15.61 -14.51
N ALA A 578 -1.95 -14.42 -14.15
CA ALA A 578 -1.86 -14.03 -12.75
C ALA A 578 -3.24 -13.73 -12.14
N SER A 579 -3.46 -14.15 -10.90
CA SER A 579 -4.63 -13.74 -10.10
C SER A 579 -4.35 -12.47 -9.30
N LEU A 580 -3.10 -12.27 -8.89
CA LEU A 580 -2.63 -11.14 -8.09
C LEU A 580 -1.31 -10.60 -8.66
N VAL A 581 -0.95 -9.38 -8.29
CA VAL A 581 0.24 -8.68 -8.77
C VAL A 581 0.97 -7.99 -7.62
N GLU A 582 2.27 -8.21 -7.52
CA GLU A 582 3.17 -7.55 -6.58
C GLU A 582 3.94 -6.39 -7.23
N ILE A 583 4.18 -5.34 -6.46
CA ILE A 583 5.08 -4.26 -6.84
C ILE A 583 6.20 -4.04 -5.81
N TYR A 584 7.35 -3.58 -6.30
CA TYR A 584 8.52 -3.19 -5.49
C TYR A 584 9.23 -2.01 -6.14
N THR A 585 9.82 -2.23 -7.31
CA THR A 585 10.67 -1.21 -7.96
C THR A 585 9.88 0.05 -8.30
N SER A 586 8.60 -0.09 -8.64
CA SER A 586 7.74 1.04 -8.93
C SER A 586 7.47 1.91 -7.69
N MET A 587 7.44 1.37 -6.46
CA MET A 587 7.40 2.18 -5.23
C MET A 587 8.62 3.09 -5.11
N ILE A 588 9.79 2.62 -5.52
CA ILE A 588 11.05 3.39 -5.42
C ILE A 588 11.08 4.55 -6.42
N TYR A 589 10.47 4.40 -7.59
CA TYR A 589 10.49 5.44 -8.63
C TYR A 589 9.24 6.33 -8.64
N LYS A 590 8.09 5.78 -8.27
CA LYS A 590 6.80 6.47 -8.33
C LYS A 590 6.26 6.86 -6.95
N GLY A 591 6.88 6.44 -5.84
CA GLY A 591 6.42 6.80 -4.50
C GLY A 591 5.15 6.06 -4.05
N PRO A 592 4.59 6.43 -2.89
CA PRO A 592 3.49 5.73 -2.23
C PRO A 592 2.17 5.69 -3.03
N GLN A 593 1.88 6.72 -3.83
CA GLN A 593 0.67 6.85 -4.65
C GLN A 593 0.58 5.82 -5.79
N VAL A 594 1.67 5.12 -6.09
CA VAL A 594 1.73 4.17 -7.20
C VAL A 594 0.66 3.08 -7.10
N VAL A 595 0.34 2.63 -5.89
CA VAL A 595 -0.67 1.58 -5.68
C VAL A 595 -2.06 2.07 -6.10
N ARG A 596 -2.48 3.26 -5.65
CA ARG A 596 -3.74 3.88 -6.04
C ARG A 596 -3.83 4.11 -7.55
N ASN A 597 -2.77 4.63 -8.15
CA ASN A 597 -2.71 4.86 -9.59
C ASN A 597 -2.87 3.56 -10.40
N ILE A 598 -2.19 2.48 -9.99
CA ILE A 598 -2.31 1.18 -10.64
C ILE A 598 -3.73 0.62 -10.48
N LYS A 599 -4.35 0.72 -9.30
CA LYS A 599 -5.73 0.26 -9.06
C LYS A 599 -6.73 0.98 -9.96
N ASN A 600 -6.68 2.31 -9.99
CA ASN A 600 -7.62 3.14 -10.77
C ASN A 600 -7.49 2.89 -12.27
N GLU A 601 -6.25 2.81 -12.77
CA GLU A 601 -5.98 2.49 -14.17
C GLU A 601 -6.42 1.06 -14.50
N LEU A 602 -6.12 0.07 -13.65
CA LEU A 602 -6.54 -1.31 -13.83
C LEU A 602 -8.07 -1.42 -13.90
N TYR A 603 -8.80 -0.81 -12.96
CA TYR A 603 -10.25 -0.79 -12.97
C TYR A 603 -10.82 -0.17 -14.26
N SER A 604 -10.27 0.96 -14.69
CA SER A 604 -10.65 1.62 -15.95
C SER A 604 -10.39 0.72 -17.17
N LEU A 605 -9.30 -0.04 -17.17
CA LEU A 605 -8.96 -0.97 -18.25
C LEU A 605 -9.85 -2.22 -18.25
N LEU A 606 -10.22 -2.75 -17.08
CA LEU A 606 -11.19 -3.84 -16.97
C LEU A 606 -12.52 -3.42 -17.60
N ASN A 607 -13.01 -2.22 -17.26
CA ASN A 607 -14.24 -1.66 -17.82
C ASN A 607 -14.15 -1.45 -19.34
N SER A 608 -13.06 -0.86 -19.83
CA SER A 608 -12.90 -0.61 -21.26
C SER A 608 -12.80 -1.89 -22.10
N LYS A 609 -12.23 -2.96 -21.54
CA LYS A 609 -12.19 -4.30 -22.17
C LYS A 609 -13.45 -5.14 -21.94
N GLY A 610 -14.38 -4.68 -21.10
CA GLY A 610 -15.62 -5.38 -20.79
C GLY A 610 -15.44 -6.60 -19.88
N TYR A 611 -14.37 -6.64 -19.08
CA TYR A 611 -14.22 -7.65 -18.04
C TYR A 611 -15.06 -7.26 -16.81
N PRO A 612 -15.99 -8.12 -16.34
CA PRO A 612 -16.82 -7.79 -15.17
C PRO A 612 -16.05 -7.85 -13.84
N SER A 613 -14.87 -8.47 -13.82
CA SER A 613 -14.00 -8.56 -12.65
C SER A 613 -12.57 -8.91 -13.03
N VAL A 614 -11.62 -8.74 -12.10
CA VAL A 614 -10.25 -9.24 -12.22
C VAL A 614 -10.22 -10.73 -12.53
N ALA A 615 -11.03 -11.52 -11.81
CA ALA A 615 -11.14 -12.97 -12.02
C ALA A 615 -11.54 -13.33 -13.46
N ALA A 616 -12.38 -12.53 -14.10
CA ALA A 616 -12.77 -12.73 -15.50
C ALA A 616 -11.63 -12.45 -16.50
N ALA A 617 -10.66 -11.61 -16.13
CA ALA A 617 -9.49 -11.29 -16.95
C ALA A 617 -8.36 -12.33 -16.84
N VAL A 618 -8.32 -13.13 -15.77
CA VAL A 618 -7.25 -14.10 -15.50
C VAL A 618 -7.09 -15.09 -16.66
N GLY A 619 -5.88 -15.15 -17.23
CA GLY A 619 -5.51 -16.12 -18.26
C GLY A 619 -6.21 -15.95 -19.60
N GLN A 620 -6.83 -14.80 -19.87
CA GLN A 620 -7.56 -14.56 -21.13
C GLN A 620 -6.69 -14.69 -22.38
N LYS A 621 -5.36 -14.49 -22.30
CA LYS A 621 -4.45 -14.74 -23.43
C LYS A 621 -4.37 -16.22 -23.85
N HIS A 622 -4.76 -17.14 -22.97
CA HIS A 622 -4.72 -18.59 -23.22
C HIS A 622 -6.05 -19.14 -23.76
N ARG A 623 -7.12 -18.35 -23.68
CA ARG A 623 -8.43 -18.70 -24.23
C ARG A 623 -8.42 -18.22 -25.69
N GLY A 624 -8.45 -19.13 -26.65
CA GLY A 624 -8.50 -18.79 -28.08
C GLY A 624 -9.57 -17.72 -28.36
N GLN A 625 -9.36 -16.87 -29.37
CA GLN A 625 -10.11 -15.63 -29.69
C GLN A 625 -11.64 -15.78 -29.96
N ASP A 626 -12.29 -16.87 -29.55
CA ASP A 626 -13.62 -17.27 -30.03
C ASP A 626 -14.81 -16.93 -29.13
N LYS A 627 -14.66 -16.05 -28.13
CA LYS A 627 -15.84 -15.56 -27.41
C LYS A 627 -15.83 -14.05 -27.29
N LYS A 628 -16.55 -13.39 -28.22
CA LYS A 628 -17.05 -12.01 -28.05
C LYS A 628 -17.75 -11.92 -26.70
N VAL A 629 -17.04 -11.39 -25.70
CA VAL A 629 -17.61 -11.04 -24.40
C VAL A 629 -18.76 -10.07 -24.67
N LYS A 630 -19.98 -10.44 -24.26
CA LYS A 630 -21.14 -9.55 -24.41
C LYS A 630 -20.84 -8.26 -23.64
N LYS A 631 -20.83 -7.12 -24.36
CA LYS A 631 -20.72 -5.79 -23.78
C LYS A 631 -21.74 -5.65 -22.64
N VAL A 632 -21.25 -5.41 -21.43
CA VAL A 632 -22.07 -4.96 -20.31
C VAL A 632 -22.48 -3.53 -20.64
N LEU A 633 -23.79 -3.28 -20.76
CA LEU A 633 -24.33 -1.94 -20.96
C LEU A 633 -23.99 -1.07 -19.73
N PRO A 634 -23.68 0.23 -19.92
CA PRO A 634 -23.41 1.12 -18.80
C PRO A 634 -24.62 1.17 -17.86
N PRO A 635 -24.41 1.37 -16.55
CA PRO A 635 -25.49 1.55 -15.60
C PRO A 635 -26.35 2.73 -16.08
N ARG A 636 -27.65 2.47 -16.27
CA ARG A 636 -28.63 3.55 -16.36
C ARG A 636 -28.69 4.17 -14.97
N PHE A 637 -28.23 5.42 -14.86
CA PHE A 637 -28.57 6.26 -13.73
C PHE A 637 -30.09 6.46 -13.77
N ASP A 638 -30.78 6.02 -12.73
CA ASP A 638 -32.14 6.44 -12.39
C ASP A 638 -32.04 7.48 -11.27
#